data_AF-L8JJ26-F1
#
_entry.id   AF-L8JJ26-F1
#
_cell.length_a   1.000
_cell.length_b   1.000
_cell.length_c   1.000
_cell.angle_alpha   90.00
_cell.angle_beta   90.00
_cell.angle_gamma   90.00
#
_symmetry.space_group_name_H-M   'P 1'
#
loop_
_entity.id
_entity.type
_entity.pdbx_description
1 polymer ?
#
loop_
_entity_poly.entity_id
_entity_poly.type
_entity_poly.pdbx_seq_one_letter_code
_entity_poly.pdbx_strand_id
1 'polypeptide(L)'
;MKMRPGAVRISILVVSLFSFFAAVAQTDEEKQKVTELMKFMEFTLNTLGNPEVAVNDKNTIIDQSYLKIYTSANVQVEDDLTKRQVSINKGIQAYLKDVDILFKDIKFKFDINNIEKLTSSGQQEYFKVTYNSTITGITSDDKAYDNSTVRYAEVNYDAAQQIYKVASIYSSGIRDLKAFQSWWEALDFEWKVVFQRAIGTNVNLNEPHKVLGIKEIDISYNKYITNLHPLSQIAGLEVLNISSTNVSDISTLSGLANLRELYMSNTNVLTLEPLKELKNLKIVFFENTSIESLASLEAMKSLKKVVVINTPIDLGEIKKFEETHPSCEVVYETTDLVNWWKNLPLAWKESFKEQFSIASTPTGEDLARIKSSETINLEGKTGILSLAPIADFKNVKVLVLKKSGVRSLEPLKGFTNLERLDLSDTHIDSLGPVKKMELKLLVADYSNVSHQELTAYKNTHPSATVIFKTMDYTIWWIKLSEEWRNILAKQVGYTGPIDKLPLKYLYDILELEELVIPEGSSIEDITPLTNLKELREIKMSRVMKISNLAPLSGLAKLEKLDCSYNPVADLTPLSNLKNLRELNIEYTRVSDLDPLATVTSIRVLSVSGTKISNINTVRSLDKLVEIYLQNTSVSNLSPLYTLVNLSKVSCFNAKVSQKDVDKFKSAKPACEVVYY
;
A
#
# COMPACT_ATOMS: atom_id res chain seq x y z
N MET A 1 -65.51 -71.95 -0.49
CA MET A 1 -65.81 -71.39 0.85
C MET A 1 -66.47 -70.02 0.65
N LYS A 2 -67.63 -69.82 1.28
CA LYS A 2 -68.46 -68.58 1.33
C LYS A 2 -67.57 -67.34 1.62
N MET A 3 -67.85 -66.08 1.23
CA MET A 3 -69.06 -65.28 1.41
C MET A 3 -68.92 -63.89 0.72
N ARG A 4 -70.04 -63.16 0.63
CA ARG A 4 -70.32 -61.88 -0.06
C ARG A 4 -69.97 -60.60 0.77
N PRO A 5 -70.15 -59.37 0.22
CA PRO A 5 -69.35 -58.14 0.45
C PRO A 5 -69.96 -57.15 1.45
N GLY A 6 -69.19 -56.13 1.87
CA GLY A 6 -69.71 -54.92 2.49
C GLY A 6 -68.70 -54.12 3.29
N ALA A 7 -68.75 -52.78 3.12
CA ALA A 7 -68.09 -51.73 3.89
C ALA A 7 -66.57 -51.59 3.72
N VAL A 8 -66.15 -50.59 2.93
CA VAL A 8 -65.32 -49.44 3.35
C VAL A 8 -65.03 -48.61 2.07
N ARG A 9 -65.95 -47.71 1.71
CA ARG A 9 -65.69 -46.56 0.82
C ARG A 9 -66.55 -45.38 1.29
N ILE A 10 -66.35 -44.96 2.54
CA ILE A 10 -66.92 -43.70 3.07
C ILE A 10 -65.85 -42.86 3.80
N SER A 11 -64.71 -43.42 4.23
CA SER A 11 -63.77 -42.69 5.09
C SER A 11 -62.71 -41.84 4.38
N ILE A 12 -62.55 -41.91 3.05
CA ILE A 12 -61.56 -41.08 2.32
C ILE A 12 -62.19 -39.79 1.76
N LEU A 13 -63.49 -39.79 1.42
CA LEU A 13 -64.18 -38.56 1.01
C LEU A 13 -64.41 -37.63 2.22
N VAL A 14 -64.74 -38.17 3.39
CA VAL A 14 -65.08 -37.35 4.56
C VAL A 14 -63.85 -36.61 5.09
N VAL A 15 -62.67 -37.22 5.12
CA VAL A 15 -61.42 -36.55 5.55
C VAL A 15 -60.99 -35.45 4.58
N SER A 16 -61.12 -35.65 3.26
CA SER A 16 -60.80 -34.57 2.30
C SER A 16 -61.84 -33.45 2.30
N LEU A 17 -63.12 -33.75 2.56
CA LEU A 17 -64.17 -32.76 2.75
C LEU A 17 -63.94 -31.94 4.03
N PHE A 18 -63.54 -32.56 5.15
CA PHE A 18 -63.24 -31.82 6.39
C PHE A 18 -62.03 -30.87 6.23
N SER A 19 -60.95 -31.32 5.57
CA SER A 19 -59.80 -30.44 5.26
C SER A 19 -60.18 -29.31 4.30
N PHE A 20 -61.07 -29.57 3.35
CA PHE A 20 -61.59 -28.56 2.42
C PHE A 20 -62.49 -27.54 3.14
N PHE A 21 -63.40 -27.99 4.00
CA PHE A 21 -64.23 -27.09 4.82
C PHE A 21 -63.40 -26.28 5.81
N ALA A 22 -62.34 -26.86 6.39
CA ALA A 22 -61.39 -26.13 7.23
C ALA A 22 -60.61 -25.07 6.44
N ALA A 23 -60.14 -25.40 5.24
CA ALA A 23 -59.44 -24.46 4.35
C ALA A 23 -60.35 -23.34 3.83
N VAL A 24 -61.62 -23.64 3.52
CA VAL A 24 -62.63 -22.65 3.13
C VAL A 24 -62.97 -21.73 4.32
N ALA A 25 -63.23 -22.30 5.50
CA ALA A 25 -63.49 -21.51 6.71
C ALA A 25 -62.29 -20.63 7.10
N GLN A 26 -61.06 -21.14 6.95
CA GLN A 26 -59.83 -20.37 7.14
C GLN A 26 -59.72 -19.22 6.13
N THR A 27 -60.02 -19.48 4.85
CA THR A 27 -60.00 -18.45 3.79
C THR A 27 -61.05 -17.36 4.04
N ASP A 28 -62.22 -17.71 4.58
CA ASP A 28 -63.27 -16.75 4.93
C ASP A 28 -62.88 -15.86 6.13
N GLU A 29 -62.22 -16.43 7.14
CA GLU A 29 -61.65 -15.66 8.26
C GLU A 29 -60.55 -14.69 7.79
N GLU A 30 -59.69 -15.13 6.87
CA GLU A 30 -58.65 -14.29 6.27
C GLU A 30 -59.24 -13.13 5.46
N LYS A 31 -60.27 -13.40 4.63
CA LYS A 31 -60.99 -12.35 3.90
C LYS A 31 -61.66 -11.33 4.82
N GLN A 32 -62.15 -11.77 5.99
CA GLN A 32 -62.69 -10.87 6.99
C GLN A 32 -61.60 -9.94 7.56
N LYS A 33 -60.41 -10.46 7.88
CA LYS A 33 -59.26 -9.66 8.34
C LYS A 33 -58.81 -8.65 7.29
N VAL A 34 -58.78 -9.05 6.02
CA VAL A 34 -58.48 -8.14 4.89
C VAL A 34 -59.55 -7.04 4.76
N THR A 35 -60.82 -7.38 4.95
CA THR A 35 -61.92 -6.40 4.97
C THR A 35 -61.76 -5.38 6.10
N GLU A 36 -61.39 -5.84 7.31
CA GLU A 36 -61.13 -4.98 8.46
C GLU A 36 -59.94 -4.05 8.23
N LEU A 37 -58.86 -4.54 7.61
CA LEU A 37 -57.72 -3.72 7.20
C LEU A 37 -58.14 -2.60 6.24
N MET A 38 -58.96 -2.90 5.22
CA MET A 38 -59.44 -1.90 4.27
C MET A 38 -60.32 -0.84 4.92
N LYS A 39 -61.18 -1.24 5.87
CA LYS A 39 -61.97 -0.30 6.69
C LYS A 39 -61.09 0.57 7.58
N PHE A 40 -60.05 -0.01 8.16
CA PHE A 40 -59.09 0.72 8.98
C PHE A 40 -58.29 1.74 8.14
N MET A 41 -57.93 1.38 6.90
CA MET A 41 -57.33 2.29 5.94
C MET A 41 -58.26 3.46 5.60
N GLU A 42 -59.53 3.18 5.28
CA GLU A 42 -60.55 4.22 5.04
C GLU A 42 -60.70 5.17 6.24
N PHE A 43 -60.83 4.61 7.44
CA PHE A 43 -60.93 5.39 8.68
C PHE A 43 -59.71 6.29 8.89
N THR A 44 -58.51 5.78 8.62
CA THR A 44 -57.27 6.53 8.79
C THR A 44 -57.18 7.70 7.81
N LEU A 45 -57.53 7.48 6.54
CA LEU A 45 -57.58 8.55 5.53
C LEU A 45 -58.63 9.61 5.88
N ASN A 46 -59.80 9.20 6.36
CA ASN A 46 -60.85 10.10 6.82
C ASN A 46 -60.46 10.90 8.07
N THR A 47 -59.66 10.31 8.96
CA THR A 47 -59.10 10.99 10.14
C THR A 47 -58.10 12.04 9.70
N LEU A 48 -57.23 11.70 8.74
CA LEU A 48 -56.24 12.61 8.19
C LEU A 48 -56.89 13.79 7.46
N GLY A 49 -57.97 13.53 6.73
CA GLY A 49 -58.76 14.52 6.01
C GLY A 49 -59.68 15.39 6.87
N ASN A 50 -59.86 15.08 8.16
CA ASN A 50 -60.78 15.84 9.02
C ASN A 50 -60.10 17.12 9.56
N PRO A 51 -60.70 18.32 9.36
CA PRO A 51 -60.14 19.58 9.85
C PRO A 51 -60.13 19.71 11.39
N GLU A 52 -60.95 18.95 12.11
CA GLU A 52 -61.01 19.00 13.58
C GLU A 52 -59.89 18.21 14.27
N VAL A 53 -59.15 17.38 13.52
CA VAL A 53 -58.04 16.57 14.06
C VAL A 53 -56.78 17.42 14.18
N ALA A 54 -56.12 17.36 15.33
CA ALA A 54 -54.92 18.13 15.61
C ALA A 54 -53.75 17.75 14.68
N VAL A 55 -52.98 18.75 14.24
CA VAL A 55 -51.84 18.57 13.31
C VAL A 55 -50.82 17.54 13.81
N ASN A 56 -50.57 17.47 15.13
CA ASN A 56 -49.65 16.50 15.70
C ASN A 56 -50.13 15.05 15.55
N ASP A 57 -51.44 14.81 15.64
CA ASP A 57 -52.02 13.48 15.46
C ASP A 57 -51.95 13.06 13.98
N LYS A 58 -52.18 14.02 13.07
CA LYS A 58 -52.00 13.82 11.62
C LYS A 58 -50.56 13.47 11.25
N ASN A 59 -49.58 14.19 11.80
CA ASN A 59 -48.16 13.89 11.61
C ASN A 59 -47.81 12.49 12.16
N THR A 60 -48.35 12.11 13.32
CA THR A 60 -48.14 10.76 13.88
C THR A 60 -48.68 9.67 12.95
N ILE A 61 -49.78 9.92 12.24
CA ILE A 61 -50.30 9.01 11.22
C ILE A 61 -49.32 8.90 10.04
N ILE A 62 -48.91 10.04 9.46
CA ILE A 62 -48.04 10.12 8.27
C ILE A 62 -46.65 9.52 8.53
N ASP A 63 -46.07 9.77 9.70
CA ASP A 63 -44.68 9.44 9.99
C ASP A 63 -44.51 8.06 10.64
N GLN A 64 -45.51 7.60 11.40
CA GLN A 64 -45.36 6.42 12.26
C GLN A 64 -46.46 5.39 12.07
N SER A 65 -47.73 5.78 12.22
CA SER A 65 -48.83 4.80 12.33
C SER A 65 -49.25 4.17 11.00
N TYR A 66 -48.90 4.77 9.85
CA TYR A 66 -49.24 4.20 8.53
C TYR A 66 -48.66 2.79 8.31
N LEU A 67 -47.53 2.43 8.96
CA LEU A 67 -46.94 1.08 8.88
C LEU A 67 -47.81 -0.03 9.51
N LYS A 68 -48.89 0.35 10.22
CA LYS A 68 -49.95 -0.58 10.65
C LYS A 68 -50.83 -1.04 9.48
N ILE A 69 -50.91 -0.24 8.41
CA ILE A 69 -51.70 -0.51 7.21
C ILE A 69 -50.80 -1.07 6.10
N TYR A 70 -49.63 -0.48 5.90
CA TYR A 70 -48.78 -0.73 4.73
C TYR A 70 -47.54 -1.56 5.07
N THR A 71 -47.10 -2.40 4.14
CA THR A 71 -45.96 -3.31 4.34
C THR A 71 -44.64 -2.59 4.60
N SER A 72 -44.45 -1.39 4.02
CA SER A 72 -43.26 -0.56 4.23
C SER A 72 -43.47 0.89 3.77
N ALA A 73 -42.48 1.75 4.04
CA ALA A 73 -42.40 3.12 3.50
C ALA A 73 -42.32 3.17 1.96
N ASN A 74 -41.92 2.08 1.31
CA ASN A 74 -41.72 2.02 -0.14
C ASN A 74 -43.00 1.75 -0.92
N VAL A 75 -44.12 1.44 -0.25
CA VAL A 75 -45.41 1.20 -0.90
C VAL A 75 -45.78 2.40 -1.77
N GLN A 76 -46.15 2.11 -3.02
CA GLN A 76 -46.59 3.10 -3.98
C GLN A 76 -48.11 3.06 -4.10
N VAL A 77 -48.70 4.25 -4.15
CA VAL A 77 -50.13 4.47 -4.36
C VAL A 77 -50.31 5.37 -5.57
N GLU A 78 -51.17 4.96 -6.48
CA GLU A 78 -51.53 5.81 -7.62
C GLU A 78 -52.28 7.07 -7.16
N ASP A 79 -51.80 8.25 -7.59
CA ASP A 79 -52.35 9.54 -7.21
C ASP A 79 -53.74 9.76 -7.79
N ASP A 80 -54.73 9.87 -6.91
CA ASP A 80 -56.13 10.13 -7.22
C ASP A 80 -56.72 11.32 -6.49
N LEU A 81 -55.83 12.08 -5.85
CA LEU A 81 -56.10 13.34 -5.18
C LEU A 81 -56.01 14.52 -6.16
N THR A 82 -55.44 14.30 -7.34
CA THR A 82 -55.33 15.32 -8.39
C THR A 82 -55.91 14.83 -9.71
N LYS A 83 -56.72 15.66 -10.39
CA LYS A 83 -57.30 15.35 -11.71
C LYS A 83 -56.26 15.56 -12.81
N ARG A 84 -55.25 14.68 -12.89
CA ARG A 84 -54.19 14.69 -13.92
C ARG A 84 -54.58 13.81 -15.12
N GLN A 85 -54.07 14.15 -16.30
CA GLN A 85 -54.24 13.32 -17.51
C GLN A 85 -53.39 12.04 -17.47
N VAL A 86 -52.33 12.00 -16.65
CA VAL A 86 -51.40 10.87 -16.52
C VAL A 86 -51.37 10.43 -15.06
N SER A 87 -51.56 9.13 -14.82
CA SER A 87 -51.45 8.51 -13.50
C SER A 87 -50.01 8.57 -12.99
N ILE A 88 -49.82 9.05 -11.77
CA ILE A 88 -48.50 9.14 -11.13
C ILE A 88 -48.54 8.30 -9.87
N ASN A 89 -47.58 7.39 -9.71
CA ASN A 89 -47.41 6.66 -8.46
C ASN A 89 -46.65 7.53 -7.46
N LYS A 90 -47.19 7.65 -6.25
CA LYS A 90 -46.59 8.36 -5.12
C LYS A 90 -46.17 7.37 -4.05
N GLY A 91 -45.06 7.64 -3.39
CA GLY A 91 -44.72 6.95 -2.15
C GLY A 91 -45.81 7.21 -1.10
N ILE A 92 -46.12 6.20 -0.30
CA ILE A 92 -47.28 6.23 0.60
C ILE A 92 -47.28 7.44 1.55
N GLN A 93 -46.13 7.81 2.12
CA GLN A 93 -46.07 8.98 3.01
C GLN A 93 -46.36 10.30 2.28
N ALA A 94 -45.93 10.42 1.02
CA ALA A 94 -46.23 11.59 0.19
C ALA A 94 -47.73 11.64 -0.15
N TYR A 95 -48.33 10.48 -0.48
CA TYR A 95 -49.76 10.39 -0.71
C TYR A 95 -50.56 10.81 0.54
N LEU A 96 -50.22 10.30 1.73
CA LEU A 96 -50.88 10.68 2.99
C LEU A 96 -50.72 12.17 3.29
N LYS A 97 -49.52 12.73 3.09
CA LYS A 97 -49.29 14.16 3.26
C LYS A 97 -50.15 15.00 2.32
N ASP A 98 -50.34 14.54 1.08
CA ASP A 98 -51.21 15.22 0.12
C ASP A 98 -52.69 15.16 0.51
N VAL A 99 -53.14 14.12 1.22
CA VAL A 99 -54.52 14.07 1.77
C VAL A 99 -54.74 15.21 2.77
N ASP A 100 -53.75 15.52 3.61
CA ASP A 100 -53.85 16.61 4.60
C ASP A 100 -53.67 18.01 3.97
N ILE A 101 -52.74 18.15 3.02
CA ILE A 101 -52.35 19.47 2.50
C ILE A 101 -53.25 19.95 1.35
N LEU A 102 -53.75 19.05 0.49
CA LEU A 102 -54.48 19.45 -0.70
C LEU A 102 -55.94 19.83 -0.42
N PHE A 103 -56.50 19.45 0.74
CA PHE A 103 -57.92 19.59 1.06
C PHE A 103 -58.16 20.27 2.40
N LYS A 104 -59.25 21.06 2.51
CA LYS A 104 -59.74 21.60 3.78
C LYS A 104 -60.57 20.57 4.55
N ASP A 105 -61.33 19.76 3.82
CA ASP A 105 -62.05 18.59 4.33
C ASP A 105 -62.14 17.58 3.19
N ILE A 106 -61.85 16.32 3.47
CA ILE A 106 -61.89 15.23 2.49
C ILE A 106 -62.40 13.95 3.15
N LYS A 107 -63.28 13.26 2.44
CA LYS A 107 -63.90 11.99 2.82
C LYS A 107 -63.66 10.93 1.77
N PHE A 108 -63.19 9.78 2.23
CA PHE A 108 -63.01 8.55 1.49
C PHE A 108 -64.11 7.57 1.86
N LYS A 109 -64.63 6.87 0.86
CA LYS A 109 -65.55 5.74 1.02
C LYS A 109 -65.08 4.59 0.14
N PHE A 110 -64.80 3.44 0.74
CA PHE A 110 -64.35 2.23 0.04
C PHE A 110 -65.48 1.21 -0.01
N ASP A 111 -66.07 1.05 -1.20
CA ASP A 111 -67.04 -0.02 -1.45
C ASP A 111 -66.28 -1.25 -1.99
N ILE A 112 -66.02 -2.24 -1.14
CA ILE A 112 -65.28 -3.45 -1.51
C ILE A 112 -66.17 -4.34 -2.41
N ASN A 113 -65.72 -4.52 -3.65
CA ASN A 113 -66.43 -5.28 -4.68
C ASN A 113 -66.06 -6.77 -4.68
N ASN A 114 -64.78 -7.09 -4.49
CA ASN A 114 -64.28 -8.47 -4.49
C ASN A 114 -62.99 -8.61 -3.67
N ILE A 115 -62.79 -9.76 -3.03
CA ILE A 115 -61.54 -10.16 -2.38
C ILE A 115 -61.15 -11.56 -2.88
N GLU A 116 -60.09 -11.63 -3.65
CA GLU A 116 -59.59 -12.86 -4.26
C GLU A 116 -58.25 -13.25 -3.64
N LYS A 117 -58.12 -14.51 -3.19
CA LYS A 117 -56.83 -15.06 -2.73
C LYS A 117 -56.07 -15.58 -3.95
N LEU A 118 -54.89 -15.06 -4.17
CA LEU A 118 -54.02 -15.37 -5.30
C LEU A 118 -52.68 -15.89 -4.79
N THR A 119 -51.99 -16.66 -5.63
CA THR A 119 -50.64 -17.15 -5.34
C THR A 119 -49.68 -16.52 -6.33
N SER A 120 -48.64 -15.86 -5.82
CA SER A 120 -47.56 -15.32 -6.63
C SER A 120 -46.67 -16.45 -7.19
N SER A 121 -45.86 -16.17 -8.21
CA SER A 121 -44.96 -17.13 -8.84
C SER A 121 -43.96 -17.78 -7.88
N GLY A 122 -43.67 -17.15 -6.73
CA GLY A 122 -42.84 -17.68 -5.64
C GLY A 122 -43.59 -18.50 -4.58
N GLN A 123 -44.81 -18.99 -4.86
CA GLN A 123 -45.69 -19.70 -3.91
C GLN A 123 -46.14 -18.90 -2.68
N GLN A 124 -45.95 -17.58 -2.67
CA GLN A 124 -46.47 -16.71 -1.61
C GLN A 124 -47.93 -16.34 -1.92
N GLU A 125 -48.82 -16.61 -0.97
CA GLU A 125 -50.23 -16.22 -1.06
C GLU A 125 -50.42 -14.73 -0.72
N TYR A 126 -51.30 -14.06 -1.46
CA TYR A 126 -51.71 -12.69 -1.21
C TYR A 126 -53.20 -12.51 -1.56
N PHE A 127 -53.79 -11.41 -1.13
CA PHE A 127 -55.16 -11.05 -1.50
C PHE A 127 -55.17 -9.88 -2.47
N LYS A 128 -55.97 -9.99 -3.54
CA LYS A 128 -56.33 -8.88 -4.40
C LYS A 128 -57.72 -8.37 -4.01
N VAL A 129 -57.77 -7.16 -3.50
CA VAL A 129 -59.01 -6.45 -3.14
C VAL A 129 -59.39 -5.53 -4.28
N THR A 130 -60.55 -5.73 -4.88
CA THR A 130 -61.15 -4.77 -5.83
C THR A 130 -62.18 -3.95 -5.09
N TYR A 131 -62.10 -2.63 -5.14
CA TYR A 131 -63.02 -1.73 -4.44
C TYR A 131 -63.24 -0.44 -5.22
N ASN A 132 -64.39 0.21 -5.05
CA ASN A 132 -64.58 1.58 -5.53
C ASN A 132 -64.12 2.55 -4.44
N SER A 133 -63.16 3.40 -4.76
CA SER A 133 -62.74 4.52 -3.94
C SER A 133 -63.50 5.77 -4.38
N THR A 134 -64.41 6.24 -3.53
CA THR A 134 -65.11 7.50 -3.73
C THR A 134 -64.54 8.55 -2.78
N ILE A 135 -64.04 9.64 -3.36
CA ILE A 135 -63.41 10.74 -2.65
C ILE A 135 -64.26 11.98 -2.86
N THR A 136 -64.73 12.57 -1.78
CA THR A 136 -65.51 13.82 -1.80
C THR A 136 -64.90 14.82 -0.84
N GLY A 137 -64.94 16.12 -1.13
CA GLY A 137 -64.36 17.11 -0.23
C GLY A 137 -64.32 18.52 -0.78
N ILE A 138 -63.60 19.39 -0.08
CA ILE A 138 -63.32 20.77 -0.46
C ILE A 138 -61.80 20.91 -0.53
N THR A 139 -61.28 21.29 -1.69
CA THR A 139 -59.84 21.54 -1.88
C THR A 139 -59.37 22.76 -1.09
N SER A 140 -58.05 22.90 -0.91
CA SER A 140 -57.44 24.07 -0.27
C SER A 140 -57.80 25.42 -0.91
N ASP A 141 -58.20 25.42 -2.20
CA ASP A 141 -58.69 26.58 -2.95
C ASP A 141 -60.23 26.70 -3.01
N ASP A 142 -60.95 26.11 -2.04
CA ASP A 142 -62.42 26.21 -1.86
C ASP A 142 -63.28 25.62 -3.00
N LYS A 143 -62.75 24.66 -3.77
CA LYS A 143 -63.52 23.97 -4.81
C LYS A 143 -64.03 22.63 -4.33
N ALA A 144 -65.27 22.30 -4.71
CA ALA A 144 -65.82 20.97 -4.50
C ALA A 144 -65.00 19.93 -5.28
N TYR A 145 -64.60 18.86 -4.59
CA TYR A 145 -63.92 17.71 -5.16
C TYR A 145 -64.84 16.50 -5.08
N ASP A 146 -64.94 15.81 -6.21
CA ASP A 146 -65.57 14.50 -6.34
C ASP A 146 -64.75 13.69 -7.35
N ASN A 147 -64.32 12.52 -6.91
CA ASN A 147 -63.63 11.53 -7.72
C ASN A 147 -64.05 10.12 -7.26
N SER A 148 -64.72 9.37 -8.13
CA SER A 148 -65.04 7.96 -7.88
C SER A 148 -64.33 7.09 -8.88
N THR A 149 -63.54 6.14 -8.39
CA THR A 149 -62.66 5.33 -9.22
C THR A 149 -62.53 3.92 -8.69
N VAL A 150 -62.47 2.94 -9.59
CA VAL A 150 -62.15 1.55 -9.22
C VAL A 150 -60.69 1.48 -8.82
N ARG A 151 -60.39 0.77 -7.73
CA ARG A 151 -59.05 0.51 -7.21
C ARG A 151 -58.84 -0.98 -6.98
N TYR A 152 -57.59 -1.36 -7.03
CA TYR A 152 -57.09 -2.67 -6.66
C TYR A 152 -56.05 -2.48 -5.57
N ALA A 153 -56.19 -3.21 -4.46
CA ALA A 153 -55.16 -3.28 -3.42
C ALA A 153 -54.63 -4.71 -3.32
N GLU A 154 -53.31 -4.86 -3.32
CA GLU A 154 -52.67 -6.13 -2.99
C GLU A 154 -52.35 -6.16 -1.51
N VAL A 155 -52.75 -7.22 -0.82
CA VAL A 155 -52.64 -7.37 0.63
C VAL A 155 -51.87 -8.64 0.94
N ASN A 156 -50.74 -8.48 1.61
CA ASN A 156 -49.84 -9.56 1.99
C ASN A 156 -50.00 -9.89 3.48
N TYR A 157 -49.77 -11.16 3.82
CA TYR A 157 -49.67 -11.58 5.22
C TYR A 157 -48.25 -11.34 5.75
N ASP A 158 -48.12 -10.54 6.80
CA ASP A 158 -46.88 -10.37 7.55
C ASP A 158 -46.80 -11.46 8.63
N ALA A 159 -46.03 -12.50 8.35
CA ALA A 159 -45.89 -13.65 9.25
C ALA A 159 -45.23 -13.31 10.60
N ALA A 160 -44.38 -12.27 10.65
CA ALA A 160 -43.68 -11.88 11.87
C ALA A 160 -44.60 -11.14 12.84
N GLN A 161 -45.51 -10.33 12.30
CA GLN A 161 -46.47 -9.56 13.10
C GLN A 161 -47.87 -10.20 13.19
N GLN A 162 -48.08 -11.30 12.46
CA GLN A 162 -49.36 -12.02 12.36
C GLN A 162 -50.53 -11.13 11.92
N ILE A 163 -50.27 -10.19 11.00
CA ILE A 163 -51.26 -9.23 10.49
C ILE A 163 -51.20 -9.09 8.97
N TYR A 164 -52.33 -8.69 8.37
CA TYR A 164 -52.40 -8.35 6.95
C TYR A 164 -52.01 -6.90 6.71
N LYS A 165 -51.27 -6.63 5.63
CA LYS A 165 -50.84 -5.29 5.24
C LYS A 165 -50.94 -5.06 3.73
N VAL A 166 -51.28 -3.84 3.34
CA VAL A 166 -51.36 -3.40 1.96
C VAL A 166 -49.94 -3.24 1.38
N ALA A 167 -49.69 -3.91 0.26
CA ALA A 167 -48.43 -3.90 -0.47
C ALA A 167 -48.43 -2.94 -1.66
N SER A 168 -49.59 -2.72 -2.30
CA SER A 168 -49.74 -1.80 -3.45
C SER A 168 -51.20 -1.36 -3.63
N ILE A 169 -51.44 -0.19 -4.23
CA ILE A 169 -52.78 0.31 -4.63
C ILE A 169 -52.72 0.93 -6.04
N TYR A 170 -53.61 0.53 -6.96
CA TYR A 170 -53.63 0.99 -8.36
C TYR A 170 -55.06 1.08 -8.94
N SER A 171 -55.27 1.89 -9.99
CA SER A 171 -56.59 2.27 -10.54
C SER A 171 -57.02 1.53 -11.80
N SER A 172 -56.07 1.10 -12.62
CA SER A 172 -56.36 0.70 -13.99
C SER A 172 -55.82 -0.70 -14.26
N GLY A 173 -56.73 -1.67 -14.24
CA GLY A 173 -56.49 -3.00 -14.80
C GLY A 173 -56.63 -3.06 -16.33
N ILE A 174 -57.05 -1.99 -17.04
CA ILE A 174 -57.45 -2.08 -18.47
C ILE A 174 -57.04 -0.90 -19.38
N ARG A 175 -56.82 0.34 -18.90
CA ARG A 175 -56.45 1.46 -19.80
C ARG A 175 -54.95 1.54 -20.05
N ASP A 176 -54.15 1.34 -19.01
CA ASP A 176 -52.70 1.16 -19.11
C ASP A 176 -52.33 -0.17 -19.80
N LEU A 177 -53.23 -1.14 -19.73
CA LEU A 177 -53.08 -2.43 -20.39
C LEU A 177 -52.97 -2.31 -21.92
N LYS A 178 -53.80 -1.49 -22.58
CA LYS A 178 -53.74 -1.33 -24.04
C LYS A 178 -52.50 -0.55 -24.49
N ALA A 179 -52.08 0.45 -23.72
CA ALA A 179 -50.86 1.20 -23.99
C ALA A 179 -49.63 0.31 -23.80
N PHE A 180 -49.59 -0.46 -22.70
CA PHE A 180 -48.58 -1.47 -22.44
C PHE A 180 -48.55 -2.56 -23.51
N GLN A 181 -49.72 -3.09 -23.92
CA GLN A 181 -49.82 -4.08 -25.00
C GLN A 181 -49.31 -3.49 -26.32
N SER A 182 -49.68 -2.25 -26.64
CA SER A 182 -49.22 -1.58 -27.88
C SER A 182 -47.71 -1.33 -27.85
N TRP A 183 -47.18 -0.87 -26.71
CA TRP A 183 -45.74 -0.73 -26.48
C TRP A 183 -45.04 -2.08 -26.61
N TRP A 184 -45.55 -3.12 -25.94
CA TRP A 184 -45.00 -4.48 -25.96
C TRP A 184 -44.98 -5.03 -27.38
N GLU A 185 -46.08 -4.91 -28.12
CA GLU A 185 -46.14 -5.42 -29.49
C GLU A 185 -45.17 -4.70 -30.42
N ALA A 186 -44.94 -3.41 -30.21
CA ALA A 186 -43.99 -2.59 -30.95
C ALA A 186 -42.51 -2.86 -30.60
N LEU A 187 -42.21 -3.63 -29.54
CA LEU A 187 -40.84 -3.99 -29.19
C LEU A 187 -40.23 -4.94 -30.22
N ASP A 188 -38.95 -4.71 -30.50
CA ASP A 188 -38.11 -5.67 -31.21
C ASP A 188 -38.05 -7.00 -30.44
N PHE A 189 -37.84 -8.09 -31.18
CA PHE A 189 -37.83 -9.44 -30.61
C PHE A 189 -36.82 -9.58 -29.46
N GLU A 190 -35.65 -8.96 -29.61
CA GLU A 190 -34.59 -8.94 -28.62
C GLU A 190 -35.05 -8.31 -27.30
N TRP A 191 -35.77 -7.20 -27.35
CA TRP A 191 -36.30 -6.53 -26.16
C TRP A 191 -37.40 -7.33 -25.48
N LYS A 192 -38.27 -8.01 -26.26
CA LYS A 192 -39.26 -8.95 -25.70
C LYS A 192 -38.56 -10.06 -24.91
N VAL A 193 -37.49 -10.63 -25.45
CA VAL A 193 -36.68 -11.67 -24.77
C VAL A 193 -36.02 -11.13 -23.50
N VAL A 194 -35.46 -9.90 -23.54
CA VAL A 194 -34.83 -9.27 -22.37
C VAL A 194 -35.83 -9.11 -21.23
N PHE A 195 -37.00 -8.51 -21.49
CA PHE A 195 -38.00 -8.33 -20.44
C PHE A 195 -38.56 -9.65 -19.93
N GLN A 196 -38.78 -10.63 -20.82
CA GLN A 196 -39.21 -11.97 -20.41
C GLN A 196 -38.19 -12.65 -19.49
N ARG A 197 -36.89 -12.51 -19.81
CA ARG A 197 -35.81 -13.04 -18.97
C ARG A 197 -35.74 -12.33 -17.63
N ALA A 198 -35.88 -11.00 -17.61
CA ALA A 198 -35.83 -10.20 -16.39
C ALA A 198 -36.95 -10.56 -15.40
N ILE A 199 -38.15 -10.90 -15.90
CA ILE A 199 -39.25 -11.35 -15.03
C ILE A 199 -39.21 -12.86 -14.71
N GLY A 200 -38.38 -13.64 -15.42
CA GLY A 200 -38.19 -15.08 -15.19
C GLY A 200 -39.33 -15.99 -15.63
N THR A 201 -40.37 -15.46 -16.28
CA THR A 201 -41.55 -16.19 -16.78
C THR A 201 -42.01 -15.66 -18.12
N ASN A 202 -42.91 -16.37 -18.80
CA ASN A 202 -43.59 -15.82 -19.98
C ASN A 202 -44.31 -14.52 -19.61
N VAL A 203 -44.22 -13.52 -20.48
CA VAL A 203 -44.88 -12.23 -20.25
C VAL A 203 -46.37 -12.41 -20.43
N ASN A 204 -47.12 -12.24 -19.34
CA ASN A 204 -48.56 -12.10 -19.40
C ASN A 204 -48.87 -10.63 -19.69
N LEU A 205 -49.37 -10.36 -20.90
CA LEU A 205 -49.72 -9.01 -21.32
C LEU A 205 -50.73 -8.34 -20.40
N ASN A 206 -51.53 -9.11 -19.66
CA ASN A 206 -52.51 -8.63 -18.67
C ASN A 206 -51.92 -8.26 -17.30
N GLU A 207 -50.61 -8.41 -17.13
CA GLU A 207 -49.87 -8.13 -15.89
C GLU A 207 -48.73 -7.13 -16.14
N PRO A 208 -49.03 -5.89 -16.58
CA PRO A 208 -48.02 -4.91 -16.97
C PRO A 208 -47.04 -4.56 -15.84
N HIS A 209 -47.51 -4.59 -14.59
CA HIS A 209 -46.71 -4.32 -13.39
C HIS A 209 -45.48 -5.23 -13.26
N LYS A 210 -45.51 -6.47 -13.81
CA LYS A 210 -44.35 -7.37 -13.76
C LYS A 210 -43.20 -6.85 -14.61
N VAL A 211 -43.49 -6.32 -15.79
CA VAL A 211 -42.48 -5.76 -16.70
C VAL A 211 -42.13 -4.33 -16.27
N LEU A 212 -43.11 -3.47 -16.02
CA LEU A 212 -42.87 -2.08 -15.62
C LEU A 212 -42.21 -1.94 -14.23
N GLY A 213 -42.35 -2.97 -13.39
CA GLY A 213 -41.73 -3.06 -12.06
C GLY A 213 -40.31 -3.62 -12.05
N ILE A 214 -39.71 -3.93 -13.20
CA ILE A 214 -38.34 -4.46 -13.27
C ILE A 214 -37.36 -3.47 -12.62
N LYS A 215 -36.49 -4.01 -11.77
CA LYS A 215 -35.46 -3.25 -11.04
C LYS A 215 -34.06 -3.39 -11.61
N GLU A 216 -33.82 -4.48 -12.32
CA GLU A 216 -32.51 -4.81 -12.86
C GLU A 216 -32.66 -5.37 -14.27
N ILE A 217 -31.86 -4.84 -15.19
CA ILE A 217 -31.79 -5.31 -16.57
C ILE A 217 -30.31 -5.53 -16.92
N ASP A 218 -30.00 -6.74 -17.36
CA ASP A 218 -28.71 -7.09 -17.94
C ASP A 218 -28.88 -7.52 -19.39
N ILE A 219 -28.36 -6.69 -20.30
CA ILE A 219 -28.26 -6.94 -21.73
C ILE A 219 -26.81 -7.06 -22.18
N SER A 220 -25.89 -7.31 -21.26
CA SER A 220 -24.47 -7.42 -21.60
C SER A 220 -24.21 -8.50 -22.64
N TYR A 221 -23.20 -8.25 -23.50
CA TYR A 221 -22.84 -9.09 -24.65
C TYR A 221 -23.94 -9.24 -25.73
N ASN A 222 -25.05 -8.51 -25.62
CA ASN A 222 -26.08 -8.48 -26.65
C ASN A 222 -25.63 -7.59 -27.82
N LYS A 223 -25.30 -8.20 -28.95
CA LYS A 223 -24.82 -7.48 -30.15
C LYS A 223 -25.94 -6.87 -31.01
N TYR A 224 -27.19 -7.25 -30.75
CA TYR A 224 -28.36 -6.91 -31.56
C TYR A 224 -29.07 -5.65 -31.04
N ILE A 225 -29.09 -5.45 -29.73
CA ILE A 225 -29.66 -4.25 -29.11
C ILE A 225 -28.68 -3.08 -29.28
N THR A 226 -29.13 -2.03 -29.96
CA THR A 226 -28.36 -0.81 -30.26
C THR A 226 -29.00 0.46 -29.70
N ASN A 227 -30.29 0.42 -29.36
CA ASN A 227 -31.04 1.55 -28.81
C ASN A 227 -31.68 1.17 -27.48
N LEU A 228 -31.72 2.12 -26.54
CA LEU A 228 -32.26 1.92 -25.19
C LEU A 228 -33.68 2.47 -25.00
N HIS A 229 -34.34 2.95 -26.07
CA HIS A 229 -35.64 3.62 -25.99
C HIS A 229 -36.73 2.84 -25.21
N PRO A 230 -36.83 1.50 -25.33
CA PRO A 230 -37.78 0.71 -24.53
C PRO A 230 -37.65 0.86 -23.02
N LEU A 231 -36.47 1.21 -22.52
CA LEU A 231 -36.24 1.41 -21.08
C LEU A 231 -36.98 2.63 -20.52
N SER A 232 -37.46 3.56 -21.38
CA SER A 232 -38.22 4.73 -20.96
C SER A 232 -39.49 4.41 -20.16
N GLN A 233 -40.07 3.22 -20.35
CA GLN A 233 -41.24 2.77 -19.60
C GLN A 233 -40.90 2.15 -18.24
N ILE A 234 -39.63 1.84 -17.98
CA ILE A 234 -39.17 1.16 -16.76
C ILE A 234 -38.63 2.21 -15.78
N ALA A 235 -39.48 3.16 -15.38
CA ALA A 235 -39.10 4.27 -14.51
C ALA A 235 -38.53 3.82 -13.14
N GLY A 236 -38.84 2.60 -12.72
CA GLY A 236 -38.36 1.99 -11.48
C GLY A 236 -36.98 1.34 -11.55
N LEU A 237 -36.31 1.33 -12.71
CA LEU A 237 -35.04 0.66 -12.93
C LEU A 237 -33.93 1.22 -12.01
N GLU A 238 -33.20 0.32 -11.34
CA GLU A 238 -32.13 0.65 -10.40
C GLU A 238 -30.76 0.19 -10.90
N VAL A 239 -30.70 -0.94 -11.61
CA VAL A 239 -29.45 -1.52 -12.11
C VAL A 239 -29.58 -1.79 -13.61
N LEU A 240 -28.62 -1.31 -14.38
CA LEU A 240 -28.57 -1.53 -15.82
C LEU A 240 -27.16 -1.95 -16.26
N ASN A 241 -27.06 -3.09 -16.93
CA ASN A 241 -25.83 -3.54 -17.58
C ASN A 241 -26.00 -3.62 -19.10
N ILE A 242 -25.33 -2.73 -19.81
CA ILE A 242 -25.26 -2.64 -21.28
C ILE A 242 -23.85 -2.96 -21.80
N SER A 243 -22.99 -3.57 -20.98
CA SER A 243 -21.59 -3.78 -21.34
C SER A 243 -21.44 -4.72 -22.54
N SER A 244 -20.43 -4.50 -23.40
CA SER A 244 -20.16 -5.33 -24.58
C SER A 244 -21.33 -5.37 -25.58
N THR A 245 -22.05 -4.26 -25.71
CA THR A 245 -23.12 -4.05 -26.70
C THR A 245 -22.70 -3.01 -27.74
N ASN A 246 -23.48 -2.87 -28.81
CA ASN A 246 -23.26 -1.84 -29.83
C ASN A 246 -23.96 -0.50 -29.52
N VAL A 247 -24.44 -0.33 -28.29
CA VAL A 247 -25.10 0.92 -27.85
C VAL A 247 -24.09 2.06 -27.84
N SER A 248 -24.49 3.19 -28.41
CA SER A 248 -23.72 4.46 -28.40
C SER A 248 -24.52 5.62 -27.81
N ASP A 249 -25.84 5.61 -28.01
CA ASP A 249 -26.76 6.63 -27.49
C ASP A 249 -27.39 6.17 -26.17
N ILE A 250 -27.07 6.90 -25.09
CA ILE A 250 -27.60 6.70 -23.74
C ILE A 250 -28.58 7.80 -23.30
N SER A 251 -29.09 8.61 -24.23
CA SER A 251 -30.02 9.73 -23.94
C SER A 251 -31.25 9.31 -23.15
N THR A 252 -31.79 8.10 -23.40
CA THR A 252 -32.92 7.53 -22.65
C THR A 252 -32.68 7.46 -21.14
N LEU A 253 -31.42 7.32 -20.70
CA LEU A 253 -31.09 7.17 -19.28
C LEU A 253 -31.39 8.44 -18.47
N SER A 254 -31.44 9.61 -19.09
CA SER A 254 -31.74 10.88 -18.42
C SER A 254 -33.08 10.91 -17.67
N GLY A 255 -34.06 10.12 -18.13
CA GLY A 255 -35.38 9.98 -17.48
C GLY A 255 -35.43 8.94 -16.37
N LEU A 256 -34.38 8.15 -16.15
CA LEU A 256 -34.38 7.01 -15.23
C LEU A 256 -33.84 7.42 -13.85
N ALA A 257 -34.57 8.30 -13.17
CA ALA A 257 -34.14 8.92 -11.91
C ALA A 257 -33.81 7.94 -10.76
N ASN A 258 -34.27 6.68 -10.84
CA ASN A 258 -34.00 5.64 -9.85
C ASN A 258 -32.71 4.85 -10.10
N LEU A 259 -32.02 5.09 -11.22
CA LEU A 259 -30.81 4.35 -11.58
C LEU A 259 -29.70 4.58 -10.55
N ARG A 260 -29.14 3.49 -10.04
CA ARG A 260 -28.11 3.43 -9.00
C ARG A 260 -26.82 2.83 -9.54
N GLU A 261 -26.91 1.85 -10.40
CA GLU A 261 -25.75 1.17 -10.97
C GLU A 261 -25.88 1.09 -12.49
N LEU A 262 -24.82 1.53 -13.16
CA LEU A 262 -24.72 1.51 -14.61
C LEU A 262 -23.41 0.87 -15.04
N TYR A 263 -23.51 -0.24 -15.78
CA TYR A 263 -22.38 -0.93 -16.38
C TYR A 263 -22.47 -0.79 -17.89
N MET A 264 -21.51 -0.10 -18.51
CA MET A 264 -21.48 0.20 -19.94
C MET A 264 -20.09 0.05 -20.56
N SER A 265 -19.26 -0.81 -19.97
CA SER A 265 -17.92 -1.12 -20.48
C SER A 265 -17.99 -1.76 -21.87
N ASN A 266 -16.99 -1.51 -22.73
CA ASN A 266 -16.91 -2.04 -24.10
C ASN A 266 -18.11 -1.63 -24.99
N THR A 267 -18.49 -0.35 -24.94
CA THR A 267 -19.55 0.22 -25.77
C THR A 267 -19.01 1.38 -26.62
N ASN A 268 -19.82 1.87 -27.56
CA ASN A 268 -19.46 3.01 -28.42
C ASN A 268 -19.97 4.35 -27.86
N VAL A 269 -20.19 4.43 -26.55
CA VAL A 269 -20.65 5.65 -25.88
C VAL A 269 -19.51 6.68 -25.87
N LEU A 270 -19.86 7.92 -26.22
CA LEU A 270 -18.89 9.03 -26.35
C LEU A 270 -18.98 10.05 -25.20
N THR A 271 -20.10 10.10 -24.49
CA THR A 271 -20.35 11.14 -23.48
C THR A 271 -21.23 10.66 -22.33
N LEU A 272 -20.99 11.23 -21.15
CA LEU A 272 -21.76 11.00 -19.93
C LEU A 272 -22.85 12.05 -19.69
N GLU A 273 -23.03 13.03 -20.59
CA GLU A 273 -23.99 14.14 -20.42
C GLU A 273 -25.40 13.70 -19.99
N PRO A 274 -26.01 12.64 -20.58
CA PRO A 274 -27.34 12.20 -20.18
C PRO A 274 -27.46 11.72 -18.72
N LEU A 275 -26.34 11.44 -18.05
CA LEU A 275 -26.33 10.99 -16.67
C LEU A 275 -26.41 12.14 -15.67
N LYS A 276 -26.13 13.39 -16.08
CA LYS A 276 -25.86 14.54 -15.20
C LYS A 276 -26.89 14.78 -14.09
N GLU A 277 -28.17 14.51 -14.35
CA GLU A 277 -29.28 14.72 -13.40
C GLU A 277 -29.64 13.48 -12.56
N LEU A 278 -28.94 12.35 -12.75
CA LEU A 278 -29.20 11.08 -12.05
C LEU A 278 -28.60 11.06 -10.65
N LYS A 279 -29.19 11.84 -9.74
CA LYS A 279 -28.71 12.06 -8.36
C LYS A 279 -28.63 10.81 -7.47
N ASN A 280 -29.23 9.69 -7.90
CA ASN A 280 -29.22 8.42 -7.17
C ASN A 280 -28.10 7.46 -7.61
N LEU A 281 -27.33 7.83 -8.65
CA LEU A 281 -26.26 7.01 -9.19
C LEU A 281 -25.15 6.83 -8.14
N LYS A 282 -24.71 5.59 -7.97
CA LYS A 282 -23.70 5.15 -6.99
C LYS A 282 -22.52 4.48 -7.68
N ILE A 283 -22.78 3.73 -8.74
CA ILE A 283 -21.78 2.92 -9.42
C ILE A 283 -21.86 3.15 -10.91
N VAL A 284 -20.72 3.46 -11.54
CA VAL A 284 -20.61 3.61 -13.00
C VAL A 284 -19.35 2.92 -13.51
N PHE A 285 -19.53 1.99 -14.43
CA PHE A 285 -18.43 1.29 -15.12
C PHE A 285 -18.50 1.61 -16.61
N PHE A 286 -17.43 2.12 -17.20
CA PHE A 286 -17.40 2.45 -18.63
C PHE A 286 -16.02 2.22 -19.24
N GLU A 287 -15.44 1.07 -18.92
CA GLU A 287 -14.12 0.67 -19.41
C GLU A 287 -14.13 0.49 -20.93
N ASN A 288 -13.01 0.73 -21.60
CA ASN A 288 -12.89 0.57 -23.06
C ASN A 288 -13.97 1.35 -23.84
N THR A 289 -14.18 2.61 -23.47
CA THR A 289 -15.09 3.53 -24.18
C THR A 289 -14.32 4.74 -24.69
N SER A 290 -14.95 5.57 -25.53
CA SER A 290 -14.35 6.81 -26.06
C SER A 290 -14.82 8.05 -25.30
N ILE A 291 -15.16 7.90 -24.02
CA ILE A 291 -15.61 8.99 -23.15
C ILE A 291 -14.41 9.84 -22.73
N GLU A 292 -14.47 11.14 -22.97
CA GLU A 292 -13.34 12.06 -22.78
C GLU A 292 -13.38 12.85 -21.46
N SER A 293 -14.51 12.89 -20.74
CA SER A 293 -14.63 13.73 -19.53
C SER A 293 -15.59 13.16 -18.47
N LEU A 294 -15.26 13.45 -17.20
CA LEU A 294 -16.03 13.17 -15.98
C LEU A 294 -16.94 14.34 -15.55
N ALA A 295 -16.94 15.46 -16.29
CA ALA A 295 -17.67 16.68 -15.90
C ALA A 295 -19.15 16.43 -15.57
N SER A 296 -19.81 15.51 -16.27
CA SER A 296 -21.21 15.15 -16.03
C SER A 296 -21.44 14.45 -14.69
N LEU A 297 -20.40 13.90 -14.06
CA LEU A 297 -20.47 13.22 -12.77
C LEU A 297 -20.08 14.13 -11.59
N GLU A 298 -19.49 15.32 -11.83
CA GLU A 298 -18.92 16.19 -10.77
C GLU A 298 -19.93 16.63 -9.68
N ALA A 299 -21.22 16.72 -10.04
CA ALA A 299 -22.28 17.12 -9.12
C ALA A 299 -22.79 15.96 -8.23
N MET A 300 -22.41 14.71 -8.52
CA MET A 300 -22.99 13.52 -7.91
C MET A 300 -22.25 13.08 -6.64
N LYS A 301 -22.63 13.66 -5.50
CA LYS A 301 -22.01 13.32 -4.20
C LYS A 301 -22.36 11.93 -3.67
N SER A 302 -23.30 11.22 -4.29
CA SER A 302 -23.71 9.85 -3.94
C SER A 302 -22.82 8.76 -4.52
N LEU A 303 -21.91 9.10 -5.44
CA LEU A 303 -21.04 8.13 -6.11
C LEU A 303 -20.14 7.42 -5.10
N LYS A 304 -20.10 6.09 -5.24
CA LYS A 304 -19.28 5.17 -4.43
C LYS A 304 -18.17 4.54 -5.25
N LYS A 305 -18.40 4.26 -6.53
CA LYS A 305 -17.42 3.64 -7.40
C LYS A 305 -17.55 4.12 -8.84
N VAL A 306 -16.44 4.49 -9.45
CA VAL A 306 -16.34 4.87 -10.86
C VAL A 306 -15.15 4.15 -11.49
N VAL A 307 -15.38 3.39 -12.56
CA VAL A 307 -14.34 2.60 -13.24
C VAL A 307 -14.18 3.10 -14.67
N VAL A 308 -12.98 3.60 -15.00
CA VAL A 308 -12.69 4.40 -16.22
C VAL A 308 -11.53 3.84 -17.05
N ILE A 309 -11.27 2.53 -16.94
CA ILE A 309 -10.11 1.86 -17.56
C ILE A 309 -10.14 2.01 -19.09
N ASN A 310 -8.99 2.33 -19.70
CA ASN A 310 -8.85 2.49 -21.15
C ASN A 310 -9.88 3.47 -21.76
N THR A 311 -9.93 4.67 -21.20
CA THR A 311 -10.71 5.81 -21.71
C THR A 311 -9.76 6.99 -21.99
N PRO A 312 -10.12 7.91 -22.92
CA PRO A 312 -9.31 9.10 -23.23
C PRO A 312 -9.36 10.22 -22.18
N ILE A 313 -9.85 9.96 -20.95
CA ILE A 313 -9.97 10.95 -19.87
C ILE A 313 -8.59 11.34 -19.35
N ASP A 314 -8.37 12.65 -19.20
CA ASP A 314 -7.11 13.18 -18.67
C ASP A 314 -6.89 12.80 -17.20
N LEU A 315 -5.66 12.40 -16.85
CA LEU A 315 -5.30 12.00 -15.48
C LEU A 315 -5.46 13.14 -14.47
N GLY A 316 -5.24 14.40 -14.88
CA GLY A 316 -5.48 15.57 -14.05
C GLY A 316 -6.97 15.74 -13.71
N GLU A 317 -7.86 15.46 -14.67
CA GLU A 317 -9.31 15.44 -14.43
C GLU A 317 -9.71 14.33 -13.45
N ILE A 318 -9.16 13.11 -13.61
CA ILE A 318 -9.41 11.99 -12.69
C ILE A 318 -8.99 12.35 -11.26
N LYS A 319 -7.79 12.93 -11.07
CA LYS A 319 -7.31 13.33 -9.74
C LYS A 319 -8.16 14.44 -9.13
N LYS A 320 -8.54 15.45 -9.91
CA LYS A 320 -9.46 16.51 -9.48
C LYS A 320 -10.82 15.92 -9.08
N PHE A 321 -11.27 14.89 -9.78
CA PHE A 321 -12.49 14.17 -9.43
C PHE A 321 -12.37 13.42 -8.10
N GLU A 322 -11.26 12.70 -7.87
CA GLU A 322 -10.95 12.04 -6.58
C GLU A 322 -10.92 13.03 -5.41
N GLU A 323 -10.28 14.19 -5.60
CA GLU A 323 -10.21 15.25 -4.58
C GLU A 323 -11.59 15.80 -4.22
N THR A 324 -12.49 15.91 -5.21
CA THR A 324 -13.85 16.43 -5.01
C THR A 324 -14.87 15.37 -4.57
N HIS A 325 -14.49 14.08 -4.61
CA HIS A 325 -15.30 12.91 -4.26
C HIS A 325 -14.52 11.89 -3.41
N PRO A 326 -14.04 12.27 -2.21
CA PRO A 326 -13.16 11.43 -1.40
C PRO A 326 -13.81 10.12 -0.90
N SER A 327 -15.13 10.00 -0.96
CA SER A 327 -15.89 8.78 -0.62
C SER A 327 -16.13 7.85 -1.81
N CYS A 328 -15.69 8.24 -3.01
CA CYS A 328 -15.86 7.47 -4.24
C CYS A 328 -14.54 6.79 -4.61
N GLU A 329 -14.57 5.47 -4.76
CA GLU A 329 -13.45 4.69 -5.31
C GLU A 329 -13.36 4.93 -6.82
N VAL A 330 -12.25 5.50 -7.30
CA VAL A 330 -12.02 5.70 -8.74
C VAL A 330 -10.95 4.71 -9.21
N VAL A 331 -11.30 3.86 -10.18
CA VAL A 331 -10.40 2.84 -10.73
C VAL A 331 -10.02 3.22 -12.16
N TYR A 332 -8.73 3.41 -12.40
CA TYR A 332 -8.17 3.78 -13.71
C TYR A 332 -6.87 3.03 -14.02
N GLU A 333 -6.65 2.70 -15.29
CA GLU A 333 -5.35 2.25 -15.83
C GLU A 333 -4.80 3.34 -16.75
N THR A 334 -3.49 3.60 -16.71
CA THR A 334 -2.87 4.55 -17.64
C THR A 334 -2.28 3.82 -18.84
N THR A 335 -2.58 4.30 -20.05
CA THR A 335 -1.99 3.80 -21.31
C THR A 335 -0.45 3.74 -21.25
N ASP A 336 0.16 4.61 -20.45
CA ASP A 336 1.60 4.64 -20.18
C ASP A 336 2.11 3.39 -19.47
N LEU A 337 1.40 2.88 -18.46
CA LEU A 337 1.80 1.65 -17.77
C LEU A 337 1.71 0.44 -18.69
N VAL A 338 0.67 0.36 -19.50
CA VAL A 338 0.47 -0.72 -20.48
C VAL A 338 1.55 -0.65 -21.57
N ASN A 339 1.86 0.54 -22.08
CA ASN A 339 2.93 0.75 -23.05
C ASN A 339 4.31 0.45 -22.46
N TRP A 340 4.58 0.89 -21.24
CA TRP A 340 5.79 0.54 -20.49
C TRP A 340 5.94 -0.98 -20.38
N TRP A 341 4.89 -1.68 -19.94
CA TRP A 341 4.91 -3.14 -19.84
C TRP A 341 5.12 -3.81 -21.20
N LYS A 342 4.42 -3.34 -22.24
CA LYS A 342 4.56 -3.89 -23.60
C LYS A 342 6.00 -3.80 -24.10
N ASN A 343 6.66 -2.67 -23.88
CA ASN A 343 8.04 -2.40 -24.31
C ASN A 343 9.11 -2.99 -23.37
N LEU A 344 8.71 -3.55 -22.22
CA LEU A 344 9.62 -4.14 -21.25
C LEU A 344 10.30 -5.41 -21.81
N PRO A 345 11.63 -5.56 -21.68
CA PRO A 345 12.33 -6.78 -22.09
C PRO A 345 11.79 -8.04 -21.42
N LEU A 346 11.91 -9.19 -22.08
CA LEU A 346 11.36 -10.46 -21.57
C LEU A 346 11.88 -10.82 -20.18
N ALA A 347 13.20 -10.69 -19.94
CA ALA A 347 13.80 -10.97 -18.64
C ALA A 347 13.21 -10.12 -17.51
N TRP A 348 12.84 -8.86 -17.79
CA TRP A 348 12.17 -7.98 -16.83
C TRP A 348 10.72 -8.40 -16.59
N LYS A 349 9.99 -8.77 -17.65
CA LYS A 349 8.61 -9.29 -17.54
C LYS A 349 8.57 -10.55 -16.66
N GLU A 350 9.48 -11.50 -16.89
CA GLU A 350 9.59 -12.73 -16.09
C GLU A 350 9.94 -12.41 -14.63
N SER A 351 10.92 -11.54 -14.40
CA SER A 351 11.32 -11.13 -13.05
C SER A 351 10.17 -10.49 -12.28
N PHE A 352 9.41 -9.58 -12.88
CA PHE A 352 8.27 -8.96 -12.20
C PHE A 352 7.12 -9.94 -12.01
N LYS A 353 6.85 -10.82 -12.97
CA LYS A 353 5.83 -11.86 -12.78
C LYS A 353 6.14 -12.75 -11.58
N GLU A 354 7.39 -13.17 -11.44
CA GLU A 354 7.83 -13.96 -10.30
C GLU A 354 7.77 -13.16 -8.98
N GLN A 355 8.37 -11.97 -8.94
CA GLN A 355 8.46 -11.16 -7.72
C GLN A 355 7.06 -10.75 -7.19
N PHE A 356 6.11 -10.47 -8.09
CA PHE A 356 4.77 -9.98 -7.75
C PHE A 356 3.68 -11.05 -7.87
N SER A 357 4.06 -12.33 -8.04
CA SER A 357 3.15 -13.49 -8.11
C SER A 357 2.07 -13.38 -9.19
N ILE A 358 2.44 -12.93 -10.40
CA ILE A 358 1.52 -12.71 -11.52
C ILE A 358 1.55 -13.92 -12.45
N ALA A 359 0.49 -14.73 -12.43
CA ALA A 359 0.38 -15.98 -13.19
C ALA A 359 0.05 -15.79 -14.69
N SER A 360 -0.60 -14.69 -15.05
CA SER A 360 -1.14 -14.42 -16.40
C SER A 360 -0.61 -13.10 -16.98
N THR A 361 -1.35 -12.47 -17.90
CA THR A 361 -1.07 -11.10 -18.35
C THR A 361 -1.40 -10.15 -17.19
N PRO A 362 -0.48 -9.27 -16.77
CA PRO A 362 -0.74 -8.37 -15.65
C PRO A 362 -1.91 -7.42 -15.94
N THR A 363 -2.74 -7.21 -14.92
CA THR A 363 -3.76 -6.16 -14.91
C THR A 363 -3.11 -4.79 -14.65
N GLY A 364 -3.81 -3.68 -14.87
CA GLY A 364 -3.28 -2.37 -14.52
C GLY A 364 -3.07 -2.17 -13.01
N GLU A 365 -3.82 -2.87 -12.16
CA GLU A 365 -3.52 -2.93 -10.72
C GLU A 365 -2.16 -3.60 -10.46
N ASP A 366 -1.86 -4.70 -11.15
CA ASP A 366 -0.53 -5.33 -11.07
C ASP A 366 0.58 -4.37 -11.55
N LEU A 367 0.35 -3.65 -12.65
CA LEU A 367 1.30 -2.69 -13.19
C LEU A 367 1.50 -1.49 -12.25
N ALA A 368 0.43 -0.97 -11.64
CA ALA A 368 0.50 0.07 -10.63
C ALA A 368 1.23 -0.40 -9.37
N ARG A 369 0.99 -1.65 -8.93
CA ARG A 369 1.69 -2.28 -7.79
C ARG A 369 3.18 -2.43 -8.06
N ILE A 370 3.57 -2.82 -9.28
CA ILE A 370 4.99 -2.87 -9.68
C ILE A 370 5.59 -1.46 -9.66
N LYS A 371 4.93 -0.49 -10.30
CA LYS A 371 5.43 0.89 -10.45
C LYS A 371 5.60 1.62 -9.11
N SER A 372 4.70 1.35 -8.17
CA SER A 372 4.68 1.98 -6.85
C SER A 372 5.51 1.24 -5.80
N SER A 373 6.12 0.10 -6.15
CA SER A 373 6.83 -0.76 -5.22
C SER A 373 8.00 -0.06 -4.53
N GLU A 374 8.11 -0.25 -3.21
CA GLU A 374 9.27 0.20 -2.44
C GLU A 374 10.47 -0.76 -2.57
N THR A 375 10.26 -1.99 -3.04
CA THR A 375 11.30 -3.01 -3.16
C THR A 375 11.35 -3.60 -4.57
N ILE A 376 12.53 -3.61 -5.17
CA ILE A 376 12.80 -4.28 -6.44
C ILE A 376 13.91 -5.31 -6.19
N ASN A 377 13.61 -6.59 -6.42
CA ASN A 377 14.54 -7.69 -6.20
C ASN A 377 14.85 -8.40 -7.52
N LEU A 378 16.09 -8.24 -7.98
CA LEU A 378 16.63 -8.82 -9.20
C LEU A 378 17.69 -9.89 -8.89
N GLU A 379 17.66 -10.49 -7.70
CA GLU A 379 18.63 -11.50 -7.30
C GLU A 379 18.65 -12.67 -8.29
N GLY A 380 19.84 -12.98 -8.82
CA GLY A 380 20.06 -14.06 -9.78
C GLY A 380 19.47 -13.83 -11.17
N LYS A 381 18.90 -12.65 -11.46
CA LYS A 381 18.32 -12.33 -12.78
C LYS A 381 19.41 -11.90 -13.77
N THR A 382 20.21 -12.85 -14.21
CA THR A 382 21.39 -12.62 -15.08
C THR A 382 21.05 -12.02 -16.46
N GLY A 383 19.83 -12.21 -16.95
CA GLY A 383 19.35 -11.63 -18.21
C GLY A 383 19.01 -10.13 -18.15
N ILE A 384 18.98 -9.53 -16.95
CA ILE A 384 18.74 -8.09 -16.78
C ILE A 384 20.08 -7.35 -16.78
N LEU A 385 20.34 -6.59 -17.86
CA LEU A 385 21.62 -5.92 -18.09
C LEU A 385 21.62 -4.42 -17.75
N SER A 386 20.43 -3.81 -17.64
CA SER A 386 20.25 -2.37 -17.43
C SER A 386 19.05 -2.08 -16.55
N LEU A 387 19.17 -1.04 -15.71
CA LEU A 387 18.14 -0.51 -14.82
C LEU A 387 17.25 0.56 -15.48
N ALA A 388 17.46 0.85 -16.77
CA ALA A 388 16.66 1.85 -17.49
C ALA A 388 15.14 1.66 -17.35
N PRO A 389 14.58 0.43 -17.34
CA PRO A 389 13.13 0.25 -17.20
C PRO A 389 12.52 0.68 -15.87
N ILE A 390 13.35 0.89 -14.84
CA ILE A 390 12.94 1.36 -13.52
C ILE A 390 13.46 2.77 -13.19
N ALA A 391 14.07 3.48 -14.14
CA ALA A 391 14.74 4.76 -13.90
C ALA A 391 13.81 5.86 -13.32
N ASP A 392 12.50 5.75 -13.54
CA ASP A 392 11.48 6.69 -13.09
C ASP A 392 10.64 6.18 -11.90
N PHE A 393 11.05 5.08 -11.26
CA PHE A 393 10.37 4.52 -10.09
C PHE A 393 10.71 5.35 -8.84
N LYS A 394 9.80 6.23 -8.42
CA LYS A 394 10.05 7.22 -7.35
C LYS A 394 10.01 6.66 -5.93
N ASN A 395 9.40 5.50 -5.73
CA ASN A 395 9.12 4.95 -4.39
C ASN A 395 10.15 3.91 -3.92
N VAL A 396 11.09 3.50 -4.78
CA VAL A 396 12.01 2.40 -4.47
C VAL A 396 12.96 2.81 -3.35
N LYS A 397 12.86 2.10 -2.22
CA LYS A 397 13.73 2.20 -1.05
C LYS A 397 14.75 1.08 -0.98
N VAL A 398 14.42 -0.10 -1.50
CA VAL A 398 15.27 -1.30 -1.47
C VAL A 398 15.48 -1.81 -2.88
N LEU A 399 16.75 -1.88 -3.31
CA LEU A 399 17.13 -2.43 -4.60
C LEU A 399 18.16 -3.56 -4.40
N VAL A 400 17.78 -4.77 -4.80
CA VAL A 400 18.67 -5.95 -4.75
C VAL A 400 19.04 -6.33 -6.18
N LEU A 401 20.31 -6.15 -6.52
CA LEU A 401 20.94 -6.46 -7.81
C LEU A 401 21.83 -7.70 -7.74
N LYS A 402 21.88 -8.37 -6.58
CA LYS A 402 22.80 -9.45 -6.30
C LYS A 402 22.81 -10.51 -7.40
N LYS A 403 23.97 -10.86 -7.96
CA LYS A 403 24.09 -11.86 -9.05
C LYS A 403 23.26 -11.53 -10.32
N SER A 404 22.84 -10.29 -10.51
CA SER A 404 22.19 -9.85 -11.75
C SER A 404 23.22 -9.55 -12.85
N GLY A 405 22.75 -9.38 -14.09
CA GLY A 405 23.60 -9.00 -15.22
C GLY A 405 23.89 -7.51 -15.31
N VAL A 406 23.42 -6.70 -14.35
CA VAL A 406 23.54 -5.25 -14.36
C VAL A 406 25.00 -4.82 -14.24
N ARG A 407 25.40 -3.84 -15.06
CA ARG A 407 26.78 -3.33 -15.10
C ARG A 407 26.93 -1.85 -14.73
N SER A 408 25.83 -1.10 -14.74
CA SER A 408 25.86 0.35 -14.50
C SER A 408 24.70 0.79 -13.62
N LEU A 409 25.00 1.69 -12.69
CA LEU A 409 24.03 2.35 -11.81
C LEU A 409 23.49 3.66 -12.41
N GLU A 410 23.90 4.09 -13.61
CA GLU A 410 23.52 5.39 -14.19
C GLU A 410 22.00 5.69 -14.13
N PRO A 411 21.10 4.72 -14.43
CA PRO A 411 19.66 4.95 -14.32
C PRO A 411 19.16 5.32 -12.92
N LEU A 412 19.96 5.11 -11.87
CA LEU A 412 19.60 5.45 -10.49
C LEU A 412 19.83 6.93 -10.15
N LYS A 413 20.45 7.72 -11.02
CA LYS A 413 20.81 9.12 -10.72
C LYS A 413 19.64 10.00 -10.24
N GLY A 414 18.41 9.67 -10.64
CA GLY A 414 17.18 10.38 -10.24
C GLY A 414 16.52 9.87 -8.96
N PHE A 415 17.05 8.81 -8.34
CA PHE A 415 16.47 8.23 -7.13
C PHE A 415 16.80 9.10 -5.93
N THR A 416 15.82 9.35 -5.08
CA THR A 416 15.96 10.21 -3.88
C THR A 416 15.59 9.49 -2.59
N ASN A 417 14.87 8.37 -2.69
CA ASN A 417 14.36 7.62 -1.54
C ASN A 417 15.08 6.28 -1.31
N LEU A 418 16.13 5.97 -2.09
CA LEU A 418 16.83 4.70 -1.97
C LEU A 418 17.53 4.63 -0.60
N GLU A 419 17.25 3.60 0.18
CA GLU A 419 17.81 3.38 1.52
C GLU A 419 18.75 2.17 1.55
N ARG A 420 18.48 1.14 0.74
CA ARG A 420 19.27 -0.09 0.68
C ARG A 420 19.60 -0.44 -0.77
N LEU A 421 20.88 -0.68 -1.03
CA LEU A 421 21.39 -1.16 -2.29
C LEU A 421 22.26 -2.40 -2.08
N ASP A 422 21.91 -3.51 -2.70
CA ASP A 422 22.75 -4.71 -2.75
C ASP A 422 23.20 -4.94 -4.19
N LEU A 423 24.46 -4.65 -4.48
CA LEU A 423 25.13 -4.87 -5.76
C LEU A 423 26.14 -6.01 -5.72
N SER A 424 26.03 -6.91 -4.74
CA SER A 424 26.97 -8.02 -4.59
C SER A 424 26.97 -8.99 -5.78
N ASP A 425 28.11 -9.63 -6.07
CA ASP A 425 28.26 -10.55 -7.20
C ASP A 425 27.82 -9.96 -8.57
N THR A 426 28.01 -8.65 -8.77
CA THR A 426 27.73 -7.97 -10.05
C THR A 426 29.01 -7.48 -10.72
N HIS A 427 28.92 -7.01 -11.97
CA HIS A 427 30.07 -6.42 -12.67
C HIS A 427 30.10 -4.89 -12.57
N ILE A 428 29.32 -4.30 -11.65
CA ILE A 428 29.29 -2.86 -11.42
C ILE A 428 30.65 -2.42 -10.85
N ASP A 429 31.23 -1.40 -11.45
CA ASP A 429 32.59 -0.92 -11.16
C ASP A 429 32.66 0.48 -10.54
N SER A 430 31.53 1.20 -10.47
CA SER A 430 31.45 2.53 -9.85
C SER A 430 30.14 2.79 -9.11
N LEU A 431 30.24 3.53 -8.01
CA LEU A 431 29.10 4.04 -7.23
C LEU A 431 28.59 5.40 -7.73
N GLY A 432 29.24 6.03 -8.73
CA GLY A 432 29.01 7.43 -9.13
C GLY A 432 27.57 7.97 -8.97
N PRO A 433 26.55 7.33 -9.55
CA PRO A 433 25.14 7.74 -9.46
C PRO A 433 24.56 7.74 -8.04
N VAL A 434 25.01 6.82 -7.19
CA VAL A 434 24.54 6.66 -5.80
C VAL A 434 25.52 7.23 -4.77
N LYS A 435 26.66 7.78 -5.21
CA LYS A 435 27.76 8.23 -4.36
C LYS A 435 27.38 9.28 -3.30
N LYS A 436 26.35 10.08 -3.56
CA LYS A 436 25.85 11.14 -2.65
C LYS A 436 24.54 10.76 -1.94
N MET A 437 24.05 9.54 -2.14
CA MET A 437 22.80 9.10 -1.54
C MET A 437 23.04 8.68 -0.09
N GLU A 438 22.11 9.02 0.80
CA GLU A 438 22.17 8.64 2.22
C GLU A 438 21.65 7.20 2.42
N LEU A 439 22.33 6.21 1.83
CA LEU A 439 21.96 4.80 2.01
C LEU A 439 22.16 4.37 3.47
N LYS A 440 21.19 3.65 4.03
CA LYS A 440 21.32 2.94 5.31
C LYS A 440 22.20 1.70 5.16
N LEU A 441 22.12 1.01 4.01
CA LEU A 441 22.88 -0.21 3.73
C LEU A 441 23.35 -0.27 2.26
N LEU A 442 24.65 -0.46 2.07
CA LEU A 442 25.27 -0.75 0.79
C LEU A 442 26.03 -2.09 0.87
N VAL A 443 25.59 -3.08 0.09
CA VAL A 443 26.28 -4.37 -0.03
C VAL A 443 26.92 -4.43 -1.42
N ALA A 444 28.23 -4.57 -1.48
CA ALA A 444 29.04 -4.51 -2.69
C ALA A 444 30.10 -5.64 -2.78
N ASP A 445 29.95 -6.69 -1.98
CA ASP A 445 30.80 -7.88 -2.02
C ASP A 445 30.88 -8.47 -3.44
N TYR A 446 32.09 -8.78 -3.91
CA TYR A 446 32.33 -9.35 -5.25
C TYR A 446 31.79 -8.50 -6.41
N SER A 447 31.59 -7.20 -6.19
CA SER A 447 31.47 -6.25 -7.29
C SER A 447 32.84 -5.80 -7.80
N ASN A 448 32.86 -5.09 -8.92
CA ASN A 448 34.08 -4.48 -9.45
C ASN A 448 34.34 -3.08 -8.85
N VAL A 449 33.49 -2.60 -7.95
CA VAL A 449 33.66 -1.29 -7.32
C VAL A 449 34.96 -1.29 -6.53
N SER A 450 35.80 -0.28 -6.76
CA SER A 450 37.11 -0.24 -6.11
C SER A 450 37.00 -0.07 -4.60
N HIS A 451 37.91 -0.70 -3.87
CA HIS A 451 38.01 -0.57 -2.41
C HIS A 451 38.17 0.89 -1.95
N GLN A 452 38.89 1.69 -2.71
CA GLN A 452 39.08 3.11 -2.42
C GLN A 452 37.75 3.86 -2.49
N GLU A 453 36.91 3.55 -3.48
CA GLU A 453 35.60 4.18 -3.65
C GLU A 453 34.62 3.78 -2.54
N LEU A 454 34.58 2.49 -2.18
CA LEU A 454 33.74 1.99 -1.09
C LEU A 454 34.14 2.54 0.29
N THR A 455 35.46 2.66 0.53
CA THR A 455 35.98 3.29 1.75
C THR A 455 35.67 4.79 1.77
N ALA A 456 35.82 5.49 0.64
CA ALA A 456 35.47 6.90 0.54
C ALA A 456 33.96 7.14 0.75
N TYR A 457 33.12 6.25 0.24
CA TYR A 457 31.68 6.28 0.48
C TYR A 457 31.37 6.12 1.97
N LYS A 458 31.94 5.10 2.64
CA LYS A 458 31.77 4.89 4.08
C LYS A 458 32.23 6.10 4.91
N ASN A 459 33.37 6.70 4.57
CA ASN A 459 33.90 7.86 5.29
C ASN A 459 33.02 9.11 5.14
N THR A 460 32.32 9.24 4.02
CA THR A 460 31.40 10.37 3.77
C THR A 460 30.00 10.13 4.30
N HIS A 461 29.64 8.87 4.60
CA HIS A 461 28.33 8.46 5.12
C HIS A 461 28.51 7.56 6.36
N PRO A 462 28.96 8.11 7.51
CA PRO A 462 29.33 7.31 8.68
C PRO A 462 28.16 6.52 9.30
N SER A 463 26.91 6.90 9.03
CA SER A 463 25.72 6.16 9.44
C SER A 463 25.35 4.99 8.52
N ALA A 464 25.97 4.88 7.34
CA ALA A 464 25.70 3.83 6.38
C ALA A 464 26.48 2.56 6.75
N THR A 465 25.81 1.40 6.73
CA THR A 465 26.50 0.11 6.78
C THR A 465 26.99 -0.23 5.36
N VAL A 466 28.30 -0.46 5.18
CA VAL A 466 28.90 -0.79 3.88
C VAL A 466 29.63 -2.14 3.96
N ILE A 467 29.28 -3.09 3.09
CA ILE A 467 29.79 -4.48 3.10
C ILE A 467 30.46 -4.79 1.75
N PHE A 468 31.76 -5.11 1.68
CA PHE A 468 32.44 -5.23 0.37
C PHE A 468 33.74 -6.09 0.28
N LYS A 469 34.05 -6.92 1.28
CA LYS A 469 35.24 -7.80 1.30
C LYS A 469 35.04 -9.06 2.17
N THR A 470 33.81 -9.55 2.27
CA THR A 470 33.44 -10.52 3.30
C THR A 470 34.25 -11.82 3.25
N MET A 471 34.47 -12.41 2.07
CA MET A 471 35.19 -13.68 1.97
C MET A 471 36.69 -13.55 2.08
N ASP A 472 37.30 -12.49 1.55
CA ASP A 472 38.74 -12.25 1.71
C ASP A 472 39.10 -12.12 3.21
N TYR A 473 38.29 -11.37 3.95
CA TYR A 473 38.49 -11.21 5.38
C TYR A 473 38.11 -12.45 6.19
N THR A 474 37.12 -13.22 5.74
CA THR A 474 36.81 -14.51 6.36
C THR A 474 37.95 -15.50 6.16
N ILE A 475 38.54 -15.57 4.96
CA ILE A 475 39.71 -16.41 4.67
C ILE A 475 40.92 -15.93 5.48
N TRP A 476 41.15 -14.61 5.55
CA TRP A 476 42.19 -14.03 6.39
C TRP A 476 42.02 -14.46 7.84
N TRP A 477 40.81 -14.28 8.41
CA TRP A 477 40.48 -14.69 9.78
C TRP A 477 40.75 -16.19 10.02
N ILE A 478 40.29 -17.05 9.11
CA ILE A 478 40.48 -18.51 9.22
C ILE A 478 41.97 -18.88 9.21
N LYS A 479 42.80 -18.16 8.45
CA LYS A 479 44.25 -18.39 8.37
C LYS A 479 45.03 -17.86 9.57
N LEU A 480 44.44 -17.03 10.42
CA LEU A 480 45.10 -16.54 11.62
C LEU A 480 45.35 -17.69 12.60
N SER A 481 46.47 -17.60 13.34
CA SER A 481 46.70 -18.48 14.48
C SER A 481 45.60 -18.26 15.53
N GLU A 482 45.34 -19.28 16.33
CA GLU A 482 44.34 -19.20 17.40
C GLU A 482 44.64 -18.04 18.38
N GLU A 483 45.91 -17.78 18.68
CA GLU A 483 46.31 -16.65 19.52
C GLU A 483 45.95 -15.29 18.88
N TRP A 484 46.23 -15.11 17.58
CA TRP A 484 45.83 -13.89 16.86
C TRP A 484 44.32 -13.68 16.91
N ARG A 485 43.55 -14.75 16.68
CA ARG A 485 42.08 -14.68 16.73
C ARG A 485 41.58 -14.32 18.13
N ASN A 486 42.18 -14.89 19.18
CA ASN A 486 41.86 -14.54 20.57
C ASN A 486 42.13 -13.06 20.89
N ILE A 487 43.31 -12.56 20.51
CA ILE A 487 43.71 -11.15 20.75
C ILE A 487 42.71 -10.21 20.08
N LEU A 488 42.44 -10.41 18.78
CA LEU A 488 41.56 -9.53 18.01
C LEU A 488 40.11 -9.62 18.46
N ALA A 489 39.60 -10.83 18.74
CA ALA A 489 38.24 -11.01 19.28
C ALA A 489 38.06 -10.28 20.62
N LYS A 490 39.05 -10.39 21.51
CA LYS A 490 39.03 -9.69 22.80
C LYS A 490 39.05 -8.18 22.63
N GLN A 491 39.83 -7.66 21.69
CA GLN A 491 39.92 -6.21 21.40
C GLN A 491 38.56 -5.61 21.02
N VAL A 492 37.71 -6.38 20.32
CA VAL A 492 36.33 -5.97 19.96
C VAL A 492 35.26 -6.47 20.93
N GLY A 493 35.64 -7.01 22.09
CA GLY A 493 34.71 -7.47 23.12
C GLY A 493 33.92 -8.73 22.78
N TYR A 494 34.37 -9.54 21.81
CA TYR A 494 33.70 -10.80 21.46
C TYR A 494 34.11 -11.94 22.38
N THR A 495 33.13 -12.58 23.03
CA THR A 495 33.32 -13.70 23.97
C THR A 495 32.74 -15.03 23.48
N GLY A 496 32.31 -15.09 22.21
CA GLY A 496 31.72 -16.30 21.63
C GLY A 496 32.75 -17.26 21.01
N PRO A 497 32.28 -18.33 20.33
CA PRO A 497 33.16 -19.29 19.67
C PRO A 497 33.95 -18.64 18.53
N ILE A 498 35.28 -18.63 18.65
CA ILE A 498 36.20 -17.94 17.74
C ILE A 498 36.15 -18.45 16.30
N ASP A 499 35.92 -19.76 16.11
CA ASP A 499 35.76 -20.37 14.79
C ASP A 499 34.44 -19.97 14.10
N LYS A 500 33.54 -19.30 14.82
CA LYS A 500 32.24 -18.81 14.33
C LYS A 500 32.07 -17.32 14.56
N LEU A 501 33.13 -16.54 14.34
CA LEU A 501 33.10 -15.08 14.47
C LEU A 501 32.01 -14.48 13.55
N PRO A 502 31.00 -13.76 14.09
CA PRO A 502 30.02 -13.07 13.27
C PRO A 502 30.65 -11.95 12.44
N LEU A 503 30.15 -11.72 11.22
CA LEU A 503 30.70 -10.71 10.29
C LEU A 503 30.79 -9.31 10.89
N LYS A 504 29.84 -8.92 11.75
CA LYS A 504 29.88 -7.65 12.48
C LYS A 504 31.22 -7.47 13.21
N TYR A 505 31.63 -8.46 14.00
CA TYR A 505 32.87 -8.39 14.77
C TYR A 505 34.10 -8.48 13.87
N LEU A 506 34.02 -9.17 12.73
CA LEU A 506 35.09 -9.16 11.74
C LEU A 506 35.32 -7.75 11.16
N TYR A 507 34.26 -7.01 10.88
CA TYR A 507 34.39 -5.60 10.44
C TYR A 507 34.88 -4.69 11.56
N ASP A 508 34.35 -4.86 12.79
CA ASP A 508 34.82 -4.13 13.97
C ASP A 508 36.35 -4.31 14.16
N ILE A 509 36.89 -5.51 13.89
CA ILE A 509 38.33 -5.79 13.95
C ILE A 509 39.12 -5.01 12.88
N LEU A 510 38.62 -4.95 11.65
CA LEU A 510 39.31 -4.29 10.53
C LEU A 510 39.36 -2.77 10.67
N GLU A 511 38.47 -2.23 11.50
CA GLU A 511 38.34 -0.80 11.81
C GLU A 511 38.98 -0.42 13.15
N LEU A 512 39.72 -1.33 13.78
CA LEU A 512 40.46 -1.02 14.99
C LEU A 512 41.42 0.15 14.77
N GLU A 513 41.29 1.19 15.59
CA GLU A 513 42.25 2.29 15.67
C GLU A 513 43.35 2.02 16.70
N GLU A 514 43.08 1.19 17.71
CA GLU A 514 44.05 0.79 18.74
C GLU A 514 44.12 -0.73 18.87
N LEU A 515 45.33 -1.26 18.94
CA LEU A 515 45.58 -2.68 19.20
C LEU A 515 46.63 -2.85 20.31
N VAL A 516 46.29 -3.70 21.28
CA VAL A 516 47.22 -4.15 22.33
C VAL A 516 47.50 -5.64 22.16
N ILE A 517 48.75 -5.98 21.87
CA ILE A 517 49.26 -7.36 21.95
C ILE A 517 49.75 -7.57 23.40
N PRO A 518 49.15 -8.51 24.16
CA PRO A 518 49.51 -8.71 25.56
C PRO A 518 50.98 -9.08 25.76
N GLU A 519 51.58 -8.62 26.85
CA GLU A 519 52.94 -9.01 27.25
C GLU A 519 53.04 -10.54 27.41
N GLY A 520 54.17 -11.12 27.02
CA GLY A 520 54.40 -12.56 27.10
C GLY A 520 53.63 -13.40 26.07
N SER A 521 52.89 -12.77 25.16
CA SER A 521 52.25 -13.44 24.01
C SER A 521 53.27 -14.24 23.17
N SER A 522 52.84 -15.33 22.55
CA SER A 522 53.70 -16.20 21.73
C SER A 522 53.87 -15.72 20.29
N ILE A 523 53.28 -14.57 19.96
CA ILE A 523 53.28 -13.94 18.63
C ILE A 523 54.70 -13.56 18.19
N GLU A 524 55.07 -14.07 17.02
CA GLU A 524 56.33 -13.74 16.33
C GLU A 524 56.06 -13.01 15.02
N ASP A 525 55.07 -13.48 14.25
CA ASP A 525 54.67 -12.91 12.97
C ASP A 525 53.51 -11.91 13.14
N ILE A 526 53.78 -10.65 12.76
CA ILE A 526 52.81 -9.55 12.76
C ILE A 526 52.25 -9.25 11.37
N THR A 527 52.43 -10.14 10.38
CA THR A 527 51.81 -10.04 9.05
C THR A 527 50.30 -9.79 9.09
N PRO A 528 49.51 -10.34 10.05
CA PRO A 528 48.08 -10.03 10.15
C PRO A 528 47.76 -8.54 10.24
N LEU A 529 48.65 -7.72 10.79
CA LEU A 529 48.45 -6.27 10.93
C LEU A 529 48.38 -5.55 9.58
N THR A 530 48.87 -6.16 8.49
CA THR A 530 48.82 -5.56 7.15
C THR A 530 47.39 -5.22 6.69
N ASN A 531 46.37 -5.92 7.19
CA ASN A 531 44.96 -5.69 6.86
C ASN A 531 44.27 -4.64 7.74
N LEU A 532 44.88 -4.24 8.86
CA LEU A 532 44.29 -3.31 9.84
C LEU A 532 44.70 -1.87 9.52
N LYS A 533 44.23 -1.36 8.36
CA LYS A 533 44.68 -0.07 7.79
C LYS A 533 44.28 1.16 8.59
N GLU A 534 43.33 1.00 9.50
CA GLU A 534 42.78 2.06 10.35
C GLU A 534 43.57 2.27 11.65
N LEU A 535 44.56 1.40 11.96
CA LEU A 535 45.35 1.50 13.18
C LEU A 535 46.10 2.84 13.29
N ARG A 536 45.91 3.48 14.44
CA ARG A 536 46.59 4.69 14.92
C ARG A 536 47.55 4.37 16.06
N GLU A 537 47.26 3.35 16.87
CA GLU A 537 48.10 2.98 18.00
C GLU A 537 48.31 1.47 18.08
N ILE A 538 49.57 1.05 18.21
CA ILE A 538 49.96 -0.35 18.41
C ILE A 538 50.84 -0.44 19.66
N LYS A 539 50.39 -1.22 20.64
CA LYS A 539 51.16 -1.58 21.84
C LYS A 539 51.51 -3.06 21.78
N MET A 540 52.80 -3.37 21.67
CA MET A 540 53.30 -4.74 21.63
C MET A 540 54.59 -4.90 22.44
N SER A 541 54.70 -4.18 23.57
CA SER A 541 55.83 -4.29 24.49
C SER A 541 55.94 -5.70 25.08
N ARG A 542 57.18 -6.17 25.32
CA ARG A 542 57.47 -7.43 26.06
C ARG A 542 56.80 -8.69 25.48
N VAL A 543 56.56 -8.73 24.17
CA VAL A 543 56.17 -9.97 23.45
C VAL A 543 57.40 -10.90 23.25
N MET A 544 58.61 -10.35 23.34
CA MET A 544 59.91 -11.05 23.37
C MET A 544 60.38 -11.69 22.06
N LYS A 545 59.51 -11.90 21.08
CA LYS A 545 59.84 -12.60 19.82
C LYS A 545 59.74 -11.74 18.55
N ILE A 546 59.09 -10.58 18.62
CA ILE A 546 58.87 -9.74 17.43
C ILE A 546 60.19 -9.10 16.98
N SER A 547 60.67 -9.42 15.79
CA SER A 547 61.91 -8.83 15.23
C SER A 547 61.69 -8.08 13.92
N ASN A 548 60.64 -8.43 13.17
CA ASN A 548 60.36 -7.92 11.84
C ASN A 548 59.19 -6.94 11.86
N LEU A 549 59.46 -5.68 11.50
CA LEU A 549 58.45 -4.62 11.41
C LEU A 549 57.91 -4.39 9.98
N ALA A 550 58.32 -5.17 8.98
CA ALA A 550 57.90 -5.00 7.58
C ALA A 550 56.37 -4.89 7.39
N PRO A 551 55.53 -5.67 8.11
CA PRO A 551 54.07 -5.56 8.03
C PRO A 551 53.49 -4.17 8.36
N LEU A 552 54.23 -3.32 9.10
CA LEU A 552 53.77 -1.99 9.51
C LEU A 552 53.92 -0.92 8.42
N SER A 553 54.75 -1.18 7.40
CA SER A 553 55.15 -0.18 6.39
C SER A 553 54.00 0.49 5.62
N GLY A 554 52.86 -0.19 5.50
CA GLY A 554 51.65 0.30 4.83
C GLY A 554 50.57 0.87 5.75
N LEU A 555 50.84 1.09 7.04
CA LEU A 555 49.89 1.62 8.02
C LEU A 555 49.98 3.14 8.10
N ALA A 556 49.57 3.82 7.02
CA ALA A 556 49.76 5.27 6.87
C ALA A 556 49.09 6.13 7.96
N LYS A 557 48.12 5.59 8.71
CA LYS A 557 47.42 6.26 9.81
C LYS A 557 48.10 6.07 11.17
N LEU A 558 49.15 5.26 11.28
CA LEU A 558 49.80 4.97 12.55
C LEU A 558 50.43 6.22 13.16
N GLU A 559 50.05 6.52 14.41
CA GLU A 559 50.48 7.68 15.19
C GLU A 559 51.35 7.27 16.38
N LYS A 560 51.12 6.08 16.97
CA LYS A 560 51.84 5.61 18.15
C LYS A 560 52.27 4.16 18.00
N LEU A 561 53.53 3.89 18.29
CA LEU A 561 54.09 2.55 18.26
C LEU A 561 54.93 2.28 19.51
N ASP A 562 54.52 1.31 20.30
CA ASP A 562 55.36 0.72 21.34
C ASP A 562 55.71 -0.72 20.96
N CYS A 563 56.98 -0.94 20.63
CA CYS A 563 57.54 -2.26 20.39
C CYS A 563 58.73 -2.55 21.32
N SER A 564 58.78 -1.90 22.48
CA SER A 564 59.85 -2.07 23.46
C SER A 564 59.99 -3.52 23.95
N TYR A 565 61.19 -3.88 24.43
CA TYR A 565 61.52 -5.23 24.91
C TYR A 565 61.31 -6.34 23.88
N ASN A 566 61.45 -6.03 22.59
CA ASN A 566 61.43 -7.00 21.51
C ASN A 566 62.77 -7.00 20.75
N PRO A 567 63.16 -8.11 20.10
CA PRO A 567 64.41 -8.23 19.36
C PRO A 567 64.46 -7.44 18.03
N VAL A 568 63.71 -6.35 17.90
CA VAL A 568 63.70 -5.44 16.73
C VAL A 568 65.08 -4.84 16.52
N ALA A 569 65.57 -4.86 15.29
CA ALA A 569 66.86 -4.26 14.91
C ALA A 569 66.76 -3.29 13.73
N ASP A 570 65.79 -3.49 12.83
CA ASP A 570 65.61 -2.71 11.62
C ASP A 570 64.37 -1.80 11.72
N LEU A 571 64.58 -0.51 11.49
CA LEU A 571 63.53 0.52 11.48
C LEU A 571 63.13 0.97 10.07
N THR A 572 63.73 0.41 9.01
CA THR A 572 63.40 0.72 7.60
C THR A 572 61.90 0.70 7.30
N PRO A 573 61.10 -0.26 7.83
CA PRO A 573 59.67 -0.28 7.62
C PRO A 573 58.92 0.98 8.10
N LEU A 574 59.47 1.74 9.04
CA LEU A 574 58.82 2.91 9.63
C LEU A 574 59.04 4.20 8.82
N SER A 575 59.96 4.21 7.86
CA SER A 575 60.40 5.41 7.11
C SER A 575 59.26 6.16 6.41
N ASN A 576 58.19 5.47 6.01
CA ASN A 576 57.05 6.06 5.30
C ASN A 576 55.87 6.45 6.21
N LEU A 577 55.95 6.22 7.51
CA LEU A 577 54.84 6.46 8.45
C LEU A 577 54.77 7.94 8.86
N LYS A 578 54.38 8.82 7.93
CA LYS A 578 54.41 10.30 8.08
C LYS A 578 53.49 10.85 9.18
N ASN A 579 52.67 10.02 9.80
CA ASN A 579 51.80 10.38 10.92
C ASN A 579 52.33 9.90 12.28
N LEU A 580 53.44 9.15 12.33
CA LEU A 580 53.99 8.59 13.56
C LEU A 580 54.53 9.70 14.47
N ARG A 581 53.94 9.84 15.66
CA ARG A 581 54.20 10.88 16.67
C ARG A 581 54.92 10.34 17.88
N GLU A 582 54.63 9.12 18.30
CA GLU A 582 55.23 8.50 19.49
C GLU A 582 55.84 7.16 19.10
N LEU A 583 57.14 7.00 19.35
CA LEU A 583 57.87 5.77 19.08
C LEU A 583 58.65 5.34 20.31
N ASN A 584 58.28 4.18 20.84
CA ASN A 584 58.99 3.51 21.93
C ASN A 584 59.66 2.23 21.41
N ILE A 585 60.99 2.25 21.38
CA ILE A 585 61.85 1.12 20.99
C ILE A 585 62.81 0.73 22.12
N GLU A 586 62.44 1.00 23.37
CA GLU A 586 63.27 0.69 24.52
C GLU A 586 63.67 -0.79 24.57
N TYR A 587 64.90 -1.07 25.01
CA TYR A 587 65.43 -2.42 25.18
C TYR A 587 65.28 -3.31 23.93
N THR A 588 65.34 -2.70 22.74
CA THR A 588 65.45 -3.40 21.45
C THR A 588 66.91 -3.55 21.01
N ARG A 589 67.14 -4.21 19.87
CA ARG A 589 68.47 -4.40 19.26
C ARG A 589 68.84 -3.31 18.25
N VAL A 590 68.03 -2.26 18.15
CA VAL A 590 68.27 -1.13 17.26
C VAL A 590 69.60 -0.46 17.60
N SER A 591 70.36 -0.12 16.56
CA SER A 591 71.64 0.58 16.67
C SER A 591 71.77 1.78 15.73
N ASP A 592 70.82 1.92 14.80
CA ASP A 592 70.78 2.96 13.77
C ASP A 592 69.39 3.62 13.74
N LEU A 593 69.38 4.95 13.68
CA LEU A 593 68.17 5.77 13.62
C LEU A 593 67.92 6.34 12.22
N ASP A 594 68.86 6.22 11.27
CA ASP A 594 68.76 6.83 9.94
C ASP A 594 67.44 6.52 9.19
N PRO A 595 66.82 5.33 9.31
CA PRO A 595 65.49 5.10 8.75
C PRO A 595 64.40 6.11 9.17
N LEU A 596 64.55 6.73 10.34
CA LEU A 596 63.61 7.72 10.86
C LEU A 596 63.84 9.13 10.30
N ALA A 597 64.87 9.37 9.50
CA ALA A 597 65.23 10.71 9.00
C ALA A 597 64.07 11.43 8.30
N THR A 598 63.17 10.68 7.67
CA THR A 598 62.03 11.22 6.92
C THR A 598 60.70 11.19 7.69
N VAL A 599 60.70 10.75 8.95
CA VAL A 599 59.53 10.64 9.84
C VAL A 599 59.47 11.87 10.76
N THR A 600 59.40 13.05 10.17
CA THR A 600 59.50 14.33 10.88
C THR A 600 58.30 14.64 11.79
N SER A 601 57.29 13.77 11.79
CA SER A 601 56.12 13.84 12.68
C SER A 601 56.40 13.45 14.13
N ILE A 602 57.53 12.79 14.43
CA ILE A 602 57.84 12.27 15.77
C ILE A 602 57.96 13.43 16.77
N ARG A 603 57.25 13.29 17.89
CA ARG A 603 57.23 14.19 19.04
C ARG A 603 57.84 13.56 20.28
N VAL A 604 57.66 12.26 20.46
CA VAL A 604 58.24 11.50 21.58
C VAL A 604 59.00 10.31 21.03
N LEU A 605 60.28 10.23 21.39
CA LEU A 605 61.17 9.14 20.96
C LEU A 605 61.87 8.53 22.18
N SER A 606 61.56 7.27 22.47
CA SER A 606 62.29 6.50 23.48
C SER A 606 63.18 5.44 22.84
N VAL A 607 64.49 5.55 23.08
CA VAL A 607 65.52 4.63 22.57
C VAL A 607 66.37 4.03 23.70
N SER A 608 65.88 4.09 24.93
CA SER A 608 66.63 3.68 26.10
C SER A 608 66.95 2.19 26.09
N GLY A 609 68.13 1.81 26.60
CA GLY A 609 68.58 0.41 26.64
C GLY A 609 68.88 -0.21 25.28
N THR A 610 68.98 0.60 24.21
CA THR A 610 69.37 0.15 22.86
C THR A 610 70.88 0.30 22.64
N LYS A 611 71.36 -0.10 21.46
CA LYS A 611 72.78 0.02 21.06
C LYS A 611 73.09 1.33 20.34
N ILE A 612 72.19 2.30 20.38
CA ILE A 612 72.36 3.60 19.71
C ILE A 612 73.52 4.37 20.35
N SER A 613 74.37 4.91 19.48
CA SER A 613 75.52 5.76 19.85
C SER A 613 75.56 7.07 19.07
N ASN A 614 75.03 7.06 17.85
CA ASN A 614 74.88 8.22 16.98
C ASN A 614 73.41 8.63 16.92
N ILE A 615 73.13 9.91 17.21
CA ILE A 615 71.80 10.49 17.16
C ILE A 615 71.71 11.64 16.14
N ASN A 616 72.60 11.71 15.14
CA ASN A 616 72.58 12.80 14.15
C ASN A 616 71.24 12.92 13.42
N THR A 617 70.55 11.80 13.20
CA THR A 617 69.23 11.73 12.56
C THR A 617 68.19 12.62 13.26
N VAL A 618 68.30 12.81 14.58
CA VAL A 618 67.30 13.61 15.33
C VAL A 618 67.25 15.06 14.86
N ARG A 619 68.27 15.58 14.16
CA ARG A 619 68.27 16.93 13.58
C ARG A 619 67.12 17.16 12.60
N SER A 620 66.64 16.11 11.92
CA SER A 620 65.50 16.20 11.00
C SER A 620 64.14 16.05 11.70
N LEU A 621 64.11 15.66 12.97
CA LEU A 621 62.89 15.51 13.76
C LEU A 621 62.51 16.85 14.40
N ASP A 622 62.19 17.85 13.57
CA ASP A 622 61.90 19.24 13.97
C ASP A 622 60.72 19.40 14.96
N LYS A 623 59.81 18.42 15.00
CA LYS A 623 58.68 18.34 15.93
C LYS A 623 58.98 17.61 17.24
N LEU A 624 60.21 17.13 17.45
CA LEU A 624 60.58 16.39 18.65
C LEU A 624 60.45 17.25 19.91
N VAL A 625 59.73 16.74 20.90
CA VAL A 625 59.43 17.36 22.19
C VAL A 625 60.17 16.63 23.31
N GLU A 626 60.19 15.30 23.27
CA GLU A 626 60.81 14.47 24.30
C GLU A 626 61.70 13.39 23.69
N ILE A 627 62.89 13.22 24.27
CA ILE A 627 63.80 12.12 23.91
C ILE A 627 64.38 11.44 25.15
N TYR A 628 64.33 10.11 25.14
CA TYR A 628 64.85 9.26 26.21
C TYR A 628 66.00 8.41 25.67
N LEU A 629 67.20 8.64 26.21
CA LEU A 629 68.50 8.11 25.76
C LEU A 629 69.18 7.27 26.86
N GLN A 630 68.42 6.77 27.83
CA GLN A 630 68.98 6.22 29.05
C GLN A 630 69.61 4.86 28.76
N ASN A 631 70.71 4.52 29.42
CA ASN A 631 71.41 3.25 29.18
C ASN A 631 71.81 3.03 27.69
N THR A 632 72.15 4.10 26.96
CA THR A 632 72.64 4.03 25.57
C THR A 632 74.15 4.27 25.49
N SER A 633 74.73 4.15 24.31
CA SER A 633 76.14 4.50 24.05
C SER A 633 76.32 5.91 23.50
N VAL A 634 75.31 6.77 23.59
CA VAL A 634 75.37 8.16 23.12
C VAL A 634 76.32 8.96 24.00
N SER A 635 77.26 9.68 23.38
CA SER A 635 78.20 10.57 24.07
C SER A 635 78.09 12.04 23.65
N ASN A 636 77.37 12.34 22.57
CA ASN A 636 77.32 13.67 21.97
C ASN A 636 75.87 14.17 21.84
N LEU A 637 75.52 15.20 22.61
CA LEU A 637 74.19 15.84 22.58
C LEU A 637 74.07 16.97 21.54
N SER A 638 75.13 17.31 20.78
CA SER A 638 75.09 18.38 19.77
C SER A 638 73.95 18.30 18.74
N PRO A 639 73.45 17.10 18.35
CA PRO A 639 72.28 17.00 17.46
C PRO A 639 70.98 17.59 18.04
N LEU A 640 70.86 17.70 19.36
CA LEU A 640 69.65 18.19 20.04
C LEU A 640 69.56 19.73 20.10
N TYR A 641 70.67 20.45 19.89
CA TYR A 641 70.72 21.91 20.06
C TYR A 641 69.80 22.64 19.08
N THR A 642 69.59 22.08 17.88
CA THR A 642 68.77 22.70 16.82
C THR A 642 67.28 22.49 17.01
N LEU A 643 66.85 21.65 17.95
CA LEU A 643 65.44 21.28 18.13
C LEU A 643 64.71 22.33 18.95
N VAL A 644 63.89 23.15 18.30
CA VAL A 644 63.21 24.30 18.92
C VAL A 644 62.10 23.90 19.88
N ASN A 645 61.44 22.77 19.66
CA ASN A 645 60.31 22.28 20.44
C ASN A 645 60.71 21.32 21.58
N LEU A 646 62.01 21.00 21.70
CA LEU A 646 62.50 20.01 22.65
C LEU A 646 62.39 20.56 24.08
N SER A 647 61.56 19.91 24.89
CA SER A 647 61.28 20.29 26.28
C SER A 647 61.81 19.28 27.29
N LYS A 648 62.12 18.04 26.89
CA LYS A 648 62.62 17.00 27.80
C LYS A 648 63.68 16.12 27.16
N VAL A 649 64.81 15.96 27.87
CA VAL A 649 65.88 15.01 27.54
C VAL A 649 66.22 14.20 28.77
N SER A 650 66.11 12.88 28.68
CA SER A 650 66.66 11.99 29.72
C SER A 650 67.86 11.22 29.17
N CYS A 651 69.02 11.33 29.81
CA CYS A 651 70.26 10.72 29.33
C CYS A 651 71.15 10.15 30.46
N PHE A 652 70.57 9.82 31.61
CA PHE A 652 71.30 9.13 32.68
C PHE A 652 71.82 7.76 32.19
N ASN A 653 73.00 7.37 32.69
CA ASN A 653 73.72 6.19 32.27
C ASN A 653 73.96 6.08 30.74
N ALA A 654 73.96 7.20 30.02
CA ALA A 654 74.56 7.30 28.68
C ALA A 654 76.06 7.59 28.81
N LYS A 655 76.80 7.58 27.69
CA LYS A 655 78.22 7.97 27.65
C LYS A 655 78.44 9.50 27.57
N VAL A 656 77.42 10.29 27.90
CA VAL A 656 77.48 11.75 27.90
C VAL A 656 78.20 12.23 29.15
N SER A 657 79.18 13.13 28.98
CA SER A 657 79.90 13.72 30.12
C SER A 657 79.06 14.79 30.83
N GLN A 658 79.25 14.96 32.15
CA GLN A 658 78.62 16.05 32.91
C GLN A 658 78.85 17.41 32.25
N LYS A 659 80.06 17.65 31.73
CA LYS A 659 80.43 18.86 31.01
C LYS A 659 79.54 19.11 29.78
N ASP A 660 79.20 18.08 29.01
CA ASP A 660 78.36 18.22 27.83
C ASP A 660 76.88 18.40 28.18
N VAL A 661 76.44 17.81 29.30
CA VAL A 661 75.12 18.06 29.89
C VAL A 661 75.00 19.52 30.33
N ASP A 662 75.99 20.06 31.04
CA ASP A 662 75.98 21.45 31.51
C ASP A 662 75.99 22.45 30.35
N LYS A 663 76.77 22.16 29.29
CA LYS A 663 76.72 22.93 28.02
C LYS A 663 75.33 22.90 27.40
N PHE A 664 74.69 21.71 27.36
CA PHE A 664 73.36 21.58 26.78
C PHE A 664 72.31 22.34 27.60
N LYS A 665 72.32 22.19 28.94
CA LYS A 665 71.44 22.96 29.86
C LYS A 665 71.62 24.47 29.66
N SER A 666 72.85 24.94 29.49
CA SER A 666 73.14 26.35 29.24
C SER A 666 72.59 26.84 27.88
N ALA A 667 72.65 25.99 26.85
CA ALA A 667 72.11 26.31 25.52
C ALA A 667 70.58 26.19 25.43
N LYS A 668 69.95 25.36 26.27
CA LYS A 668 68.51 25.07 26.30
C LYS A 668 67.96 25.11 27.74
N PRO A 669 67.94 26.29 28.39
CA PRO A 669 67.57 26.40 29.82
C PRO A 669 66.11 26.03 30.13
N ALA A 670 65.22 26.10 29.14
CA ALA A 670 63.82 25.71 29.28
C ALA A 670 63.57 24.20 29.11
N CYS A 671 64.59 23.43 28.68
CA CYS A 671 64.48 21.99 28.52
C CYS A 671 64.78 21.30 29.85
N GLU A 672 63.86 20.45 30.32
CA GLU A 672 64.09 19.55 31.43
C GLU A 672 65.16 18.53 31.03
N VAL A 673 66.23 18.41 31.82
CA VAL A 673 67.31 17.45 31.57
C VAL A 673 67.47 16.53 32.78
N VAL A 674 67.10 15.27 32.59
CA VAL A 674 67.26 14.20 33.59
C VAL A 674 68.59 13.50 33.35
N TYR A 675 69.55 13.78 34.23
CA TYR A 675 70.92 13.24 34.23
C TYR A 675 71.39 13.14 35.68
N TYR A 676 71.84 11.95 36.09
CA TYR A 676 72.42 11.68 37.40
C TYR A 676 73.43 10.53 37.31
#